data_AF-E9EDW2-F1
#
_entry.id   AF-E9EDW2-F1
#
_cell.length_a   1.000
_cell.length_b   1.000
_cell.length_c   1.000
_cell.angle_alpha   90.00
_cell.angle_beta   90.00
_cell.angle_gamma   90.00
#
_symmetry.space_group_name_H-M   'P 1'
#
loop_
_entity.id
_entity.type
_entity.pdbx_description
1 polymer ?
#
loop_
_entity_poly.entity_id
_entity_poly.type
_entity_poly.pdbx_seq_one_letter_code
_entity_poly.pdbx_strand_id
1 'polypeptide(L)'
;MLSHFDKLKTPPKSVSKYPTLAKQVSRFTGLGYSNVNIWDLWEAWSSAKFVSSSERAALDIIEPFDEWEEFVLFGRHYFVLHASATYQQEKIPVSPKYNHREPSEKESIFHVSMVKHDVQTSKRRFGDVLAITDPTGAAYAVHIMGLGTAGREESYDIYSLDGKMDMPSVPITGPPPRMCHSITDLGDYGMLLVGGRTSPANTLSDCWVLNKGSLCKWVPTSSLPIPLFRHAAVRLRGSSLALIVGGKTGPATMSEDCYVFHATKGWSKCEILGEAPGPLFGAVLCNSHARLTSDGIFTGLLAGGIGQDGLISSKKYRWELDNNDSQPTIRFIKYEEELDQLEDLAVFGAKTVDLELQTLVCGGVGASSESQGQSILIVHMPNNDAYAVSKMGTCPQGEALPFMVGSAIMEAEGSIVILGGGATCFSMGTFWETGVFQLSFKGKEDGLGSCGFTRQGPPKVRFLASQRIISSTRRTVPQEANLEKATVATIPRIRLENPAQFEDILRTGLPVIISNANFGDCVQKWTPSYMIDQIGYNTKVVAHECKHDHDRMDFNSKNFRYITEPFGTVMERAEAGERIYLRALSRDKPSERPANIQDDFPELAEDFCLPRELDSANQCLFSSVLRVSGRINMWLHYDVMANVYAQVAGSKRMVLFPPRDVEHLLFAPGASSSSLDVFSELETSRMAATHPYEAVLGPGDMIFLPPCWPHAAATLTDWGIAVNVFFRDLESGYAIGRDVYGNRDLAAYEKGRLEVARMGKSFQHLPLETRRFYLKRLAEELELTAEGV
;
A
#
# COMPACT_ATOMS: atom_id res chain seq x y z
N MET A 1 -17.09 -1.90 20.71
CA MET A 1 -18.04 -2.82 21.39
C MET A 1 -19.40 -2.20 21.70
N LEU A 2 -19.53 -1.23 22.61
CA LEU A 2 -20.86 -0.77 23.08
C LEU A 2 -21.77 -0.28 21.95
N SER A 3 -21.25 0.59 21.07
CA SER A 3 -21.99 1.08 19.89
C SER A 3 -22.52 -0.03 18.98
N HIS A 4 -21.83 -1.18 18.90
CA HIS A 4 -22.29 -2.32 18.11
C HIS A 4 -23.56 -2.94 18.71
N PHE A 5 -23.56 -3.21 20.02
CA PHE A 5 -24.73 -3.75 20.71
C PHE A 5 -25.90 -2.76 20.79
N ASP A 6 -25.61 -1.46 20.87
CA ASP A 6 -26.63 -0.42 20.77
C ASP A 6 -27.33 -0.46 19.39
N LYS A 7 -26.56 -0.58 18.30
CA LYS A 7 -27.10 -0.73 16.94
C LYS A 7 -27.96 -1.99 16.79
N LEU A 8 -27.57 -3.08 17.44
CA LEU A 8 -28.35 -4.33 17.48
C LEU A 8 -29.57 -4.28 18.41
N LYS A 9 -29.78 -3.16 19.13
CA LYS A 9 -30.82 -3.01 20.16
C LYS A 9 -30.72 -4.03 21.30
N THR A 10 -29.51 -4.49 21.61
CA THR A 10 -29.20 -5.46 22.68
C THR A 10 -28.08 -4.96 23.59
N PRO A 11 -28.19 -3.74 24.16
CA PRO A 11 -27.09 -3.14 24.93
C PRO A 11 -26.74 -3.96 26.17
N PRO A 12 -25.44 -4.21 26.45
CA PRO A 12 -25.00 -4.87 27.67
C PRO A 12 -25.18 -3.94 28.89
N LYS A 13 -26.38 -3.91 29.46
CA LYS A 13 -26.77 -2.92 30.48
C LYS A 13 -25.89 -2.92 31.74
N SER A 14 -25.43 -4.08 32.16
CA SER A 14 -24.66 -4.22 33.42
C SER A 14 -23.27 -3.58 33.38
N VAL A 15 -22.68 -3.40 32.18
CA VAL A 15 -21.31 -2.88 32.04
C VAL A 15 -21.19 -1.43 32.50
N SER A 16 -22.26 -0.64 32.36
CA SER A 16 -22.31 0.76 32.83
C SER A 16 -22.12 0.87 34.34
N LYS A 17 -22.63 -0.09 35.11
CA LYS A 17 -22.55 -0.14 36.57
C LYS A 17 -21.30 -0.88 37.05
N TYR A 18 -20.91 -1.94 36.35
CA TYR A 18 -19.80 -2.82 36.71
C TYR A 18 -18.77 -2.92 35.56
N PRO A 19 -18.08 -1.82 35.21
CA PRO A 19 -17.17 -1.77 34.05
C PRO A 19 -15.83 -2.49 34.25
N THR A 20 -15.46 -2.83 35.48
CA THR A 20 -14.14 -3.43 35.79
C THR A 20 -14.29 -4.76 36.51
N LEU A 21 -13.25 -5.61 36.45
CA LEU A 21 -13.21 -6.89 37.16
C LEU A 21 -13.43 -6.69 38.67
N ALA A 22 -12.78 -5.70 39.28
CA ALA A 22 -12.96 -5.36 40.70
C ALA A 22 -14.39 -4.98 41.07
N LYS A 23 -15.09 -4.26 40.19
CA LYS A 23 -16.51 -3.94 40.39
C LYS A 23 -17.41 -5.17 40.24
N GLN A 24 -17.05 -6.14 39.39
CA GLN A 24 -17.75 -7.43 39.33
C GLN A 24 -17.49 -8.27 40.59
N VAL A 25 -16.25 -8.29 41.12
CA VAL A 25 -15.97 -8.94 42.41
C VAL A 25 -16.82 -8.31 43.51
N SER A 26 -16.77 -6.98 43.63
CA SER A 26 -17.56 -6.24 44.63
C SER A 26 -19.06 -6.51 44.49
N ARG A 27 -19.58 -6.63 43.26
CA ARG A 27 -20.97 -6.98 42.98
C ARG A 27 -21.34 -8.34 43.58
N PHE A 28 -20.57 -9.39 43.30
CA PHE A 28 -20.89 -10.74 43.75
C PHE A 28 -20.65 -10.91 45.26
N THR A 29 -19.58 -10.33 45.80
CA THR A 29 -19.37 -10.29 47.26
C THR A 29 -20.52 -9.60 47.98
N GLY A 30 -21.01 -8.47 47.44
CA GLY A 30 -22.18 -7.76 47.98
C GLY A 30 -23.51 -8.54 47.86
N LEU A 31 -23.56 -9.57 47.02
CA LEU A 31 -24.71 -10.47 46.88
C LEU A 31 -24.61 -11.73 47.77
N GLY A 32 -23.59 -11.81 48.64
CA GLY A 32 -23.44 -12.91 49.60
C GLY A 32 -22.59 -14.09 49.12
N TYR A 33 -21.89 -13.96 48.00
CA TYR A 33 -20.92 -14.98 47.55
C TYR A 33 -19.60 -14.81 48.33
N SER A 34 -19.24 -15.82 49.13
CA SER A 34 -18.05 -15.80 50.00
C SER A 34 -16.74 -16.05 49.27
N ASN A 35 -16.77 -16.68 48.10
CA ASN A 35 -15.61 -16.92 47.26
C ASN A 35 -15.92 -16.49 45.83
N VAL A 36 -15.16 -15.54 45.29
CA VAL A 36 -15.31 -15.01 43.93
C VAL A 36 -13.95 -15.01 43.25
N ASN A 37 -13.83 -15.79 42.18
CA ASN A 37 -12.66 -15.79 41.33
C ASN A 37 -13.05 -15.25 39.95
N ILE A 38 -12.25 -14.36 39.39
CA ILE A 38 -12.50 -13.73 38.10
C ILE A 38 -11.19 -13.62 37.33
N TRP A 39 -11.28 -13.78 36.01
CA TRP A 39 -10.19 -13.57 35.07
C TRP A 39 -10.75 -12.88 33.82
N ASP A 40 -10.09 -11.86 33.30
CA ASP A 40 -10.31 -11.50 31.89
C ASP A 40 -9.85 -12.67 30.97
N LEU A 41 -10.26 -12.66 29.71
CA LEU A 41 -9.93 -13.78 28.82
C LEU A 41 -8.43 -13.82 28.45
N TRP A 42 -7.71 -12.71 28.56
CA TRP A 42 -6.25 -12.71 28.37
C TRP A 42 -5.52 -13.30 29.58
N GLU A 43 -5.99 -13.01 30.80
CA GLU A 43 -5.54 -13.65 32.03
C GLU A 43 -5.83 -15.16 32.01
N ALA A 44 -7.01 -15.54 31.51
CA ALA A 44 -7.35 -16.95 31.31
C ALA A 44 -6.42 -17.60 30.28
N TRP A 45 -6.20 -16.97 29.12
CA TRP A 45 -5.24 -17.41 28.11
C TRP A 45 -3.83 -17.57 28.67
N SER A 46 -3.41 -16.64 29.54
CA SER A 46 -2.07 -16.62 30.14
C SER A 46 -1.87 -17.63 31.26
N SER A 47 -2.95 -18.23 31.77
CA SER A 47 -2.91 -19.14 32.90
C SER A 47 -2.87 -20.60 32.45
N ALA A 48 -1.86 -21.33 32.93
CA ALA A 48 -1.76 -22.79 32.78
C ALA A 48 -2.96 -23.56 33.37
N LYS A 49 -3.82 -22.90 34.15
CA LYS A 49 -5.09 -23.46 34.65
C LYS A 49 -6.11 -23.67 33.52
N PHE A 50 -6.14 -22.79 32.54
CA PHE A 50 -7.13 -22.83 31.45
C PHE A 50 -6.50 -23.33 30.16
N VAL A 51 -5.28 -22.87 29.84
CA VAL A 51 -4.56 -23.26 28.63
C VAL A 51 -3.08 -23.43 28.97
N SER A 52 -2.53 -24.60 28.70
CA SER A 52 -1.09 -24.87 28.85
C SER A 52 -0.28 -24.23 27.72
N SER A 53 1.04 -24.08 27.91
CA SER A 53 1.93 -23.58 26.85
C SER A 53 1.91 -24.48 25.61
N SER A 54 1.81 -25.79 25.79
CA SER A 54 1.69 -26.76 24.69
C SER A 54 0.38 -26.60 23.91
N GLU A 55 -0.73 -26.31 24.59
CA GLU A 55 -2.01 -26.07 23.92
C GLU A 55 -2.00 -24.75 23.15
N ARG A 56 -1.41 -23.68 23.71
CA ARG A 56 -1.21 -22.42 22.99
C ARG A 56 -0.38 -22.62 21.73
N ALA A 57 0.77 -23.30 21.84
CA ALA A 57 1.64 -23.58 20.70
C ALA A 57 0.96 -24.49 19.66
N ALA A 58 0.11 -25.43 20.06
CA ALA A 58 -0.62 -26.29 19.13
C ALA A 58 -1.62 -25.52 18.26
N LEU A 59 -2.13 -24.37 18.72
CA LEU A 59 -3.06 -23.55 17.94
C LEU A 59 -2.41 -22.92 16.69
N ASP A 60 -1.09 -22.68 16.71
CA ASP A 60 -0.37 -22.17 15.54
C ASP A 60 -0.38 -23.15 14.35
N ILE A 61 -0.67 -24.44 14.60
CA ILE A 61 -0.80 -25.48 13.56
C ILE A 61 -2.21 -25.49 12.95
N ILE A 62 -3.22 -24.98 13.66
CA ILE A 62 -4.62 -25.03 13.23
C ILE A 62 -4.89 -24.03 12.10
N GLU A 63 -4.47 -22.79 12.27
CA GLU A 63 -4.58 -21.77 11.22
C GLU A 63 -3.50 -20.69 11.32
N PRO A 64 -3.09 -20.08 10.20
CA PRO A 64 -2.18 -18.94 10.22
C PRO A 64 -2.80 -17.71 10.88
N PHE A 65 -2.28 -17.31 12.03
CA PHE A 65 -2.78 -16.19 12.84
C PHE A 65 -1.75 -15.07 13.04
N ASP A 66 -2.19 -13.81 12.87
CA ASP A 66 -1.37 -12.62 13.15
C ASP A 66 -2.18 -11.37 13.58
N GLU A 67 -3.33 -11.59 14.24
CA GLU A 67 -4.18 -10.53 14.78
C GLU A 67 -4.06 -10.45 16.32
N TRP A 68 -2.83 -10.55 16.82
CA TRP A 68 -2.54 -10.65 18.25
C TRP A 68 -2.98 -9.42 19.04
N GLU A 69 -2.85 -8.21 18.50
CA GLU A 69 -3.37 -7.01 19.17
C GLU A 69 -4.89 -7.06 19.32
N GLU A 70 -5.60 -7.57 18.31
CA GLU A 70 -7.06 -7.77 18.36
C GLU A 70 -7.44 -8.80 19.43
N PHE A 71 -6.70 -9.90 19.50
CA PHE A 71 -6.96 -10.97 20.45
C PHE A 71 -6.74 -10.51 21.89
N VAL A 72 -5.66 -9.77 22.16
CA VAL A 72 -5.43 -9.17 23.48
C VAL A 72 -6.53 -8.17 23.82
N LEU A 73 -6.87 -7.24 22.92
CA LEU A 73 -7.93 -6.25 23.16
C LEU A 73 -9.29 -6.90 23.41
N PHE A 74 -9.66 -7.90 22.60
CA PHE A 74 -10.85 -8.72 22.83
C PHE A 74 -10.78 -9.40 24.19
N GLY A 75 -9.63 -9.97 24.52
CA GLY A 75 -9.38 -10.68 25.76
C GLY A 75 -9.60 -9.83 27.02
N ARG A 76 -9.24 -8.54 26.95
CA ARG A 76 -9.43 -7.57 28.05
C ARG A 76 -10.86 -7.08 28.24
N HIS A 77 -11.74 -7.32 27.28
CA HIS A 77 -13.13 -6.82 27.31
C HIS A 77 -14.16 -7.91 27.68
N TYR A 78 -13.70 -9.14 27.91
CA TYR A 78 -14.50 -10.28 28.34
C TYR A 78 -13.87 -10.92 29.57
N PHE A 79 -14.68 -11.56 30.40
CA PHE A 79 -14.19 -12.22 31.61
C PHE A 79 -14.94 -13.50 31.90
N VAL A 80 -14.29 -14.40 32.63
CA VAL A 80 -14.87 -15.59 33.26
C VAL A 80 -14.89 -15.35 34.76
N LEU A 81 -16.07 -15.47 35.37
CA LEU A 81 -16.26 -15.35 36.82
C LEU A 81 -16.85 -16.65 37.36
N HIS A 82 -16.26 -17.16 38.43
CA HIS A 82 -16.77 -18.27 39.23
C HIS A 82 -16.98 -17.79 40.67
N ALA A 83 -18.23 -17.81 41.14
CA ALA A 83 -18.60 -17.39 42.49
C ALA A 83 -19.36 -18.50 43.22
N SER A 84 -19.01 -18.75 44.48
CA SER A 84 -19.67 -19.74 45.35
C SER A 84 -20.12 -19.12 46.68
N ALA A 85 -21.30 -19.53 47.15
CA ALA A 85 -21.89 -19.15 48.42
C ALA A 85 -21.51 -20.13 49.57
N THR A 86 -20.88 -21.26 49.27
CA THR A 86 -20.42 -22.23 50.26
C THR A 86 -18.96 -22.01 50.60
N TYR A 87 -18.65 -22.05 51.90
CA TYR A 87 -17.29 -21.98 52.42
C TYR A 87 -16.57 -23.32 52.17
N GLN A 88 -16.15 -23.57 50.93
CA GLN A 88 -15.29 -24.72 50.63
C GLN A 88 -13.83 -24.33 50.84
N GLN A 89 -13.19 -25.09 51.74
CA GLN A 89 -11.78 -24.99 52.12
C GLN A 89 -10.87 -25.62 51.04
N GLU A 90 -11.21 -25.51 49.76
CA GLU A 90 -10.27 -25.86 48.70
C GLU A 90 -9.21 -24.76 48.64
N LYS A 91 -7.99 -25.13 49.03
CA LYS A 91 -6.77 -24.39 48.67
C LYS A 91 -6.58 -24.47 47.16
N ILE A 92 -7.44 -23.79 46.41
CA ILE A 92 -7.14 -23.41 45.04
C ILE A 92 -5.90 -22.51 45.16
N PRO A 93 -4.81 -22.78 44.41
CA PRO A 93 -3.66 -21.89 44.40
C PRO A 93 -4.18 -20.48 44.14
N VAL A 94 -3.91 -19.60 45.10
CA VAL A 94 -4.33 -18.21 45.10
C VAL A 94 -4.12 -17.68 43.70
N SER A 95 -5.16 -17.08 43.09
CA SER A 95 -4.96 -16.15 41.99
C SER A 95 -3.77 -15.27 42.33
N PRO A 96 -2.87 -14.87 41.40
CA PRO A 96 -1.87 -13.86 41.72
C PRO A 96 -2.60 -12.74 42.47
N LYS A 97 -2.18 -12.48 43.71
CA LYS A 97 -2.86 -11.54 44.59
C LYS A 97 -3.05 -10.27 43.77
N TYR A 98 -4.30 -9.89 43.56
CA TYR A 98 -4.67 -8.61 42.99
C TYR A 98 -4.12 -7.53 43.93
N ASN A 99 -2.90 -7.10 43.68
CA ASN A 99 -2.44 -5.80 44.13
C ASN A 99 -3.03 -4.82 43.12
N HIS A 100 -4.25 -4.33 43.41
CA HIS A 100 -4.56 -2.98 42.97
C HIS A 100 -3.50 -2.09 43.61
N ARG A 101 -2.42 -1.79 42.89
CA ARG A 101 -1.68 -0.57 43.18
C ARG A 101 -2.58 0.56 42.75
N GLU A 102 -3.10 1.30 43.72
CA GLU A 102 -3.38 2.70 43.45
C GLU A 102 -2.11 3.31 42.86
N PRO A 103 -2.21 4.16 41.82
CA PRO A 103 -1.05 4.71 41.15
C PRO A 103 -0.12 5.32 42.19
N SER A 104 1.06 4.73 42.35
CA SER A 104 2.04 5.29 43.27
C SER A 104 2.37 6.68 42.76
N GLU A 105 2.28 7.70 43.62
CA GLU A 105 2.53 9.13 43.33
C GLU A 105 3.96 9.44 42.86
N LYS A 106 4.75 8.42 42.48
CA LYS A 106 6.12 8.53 41.95
C LYS A 106 6.20 8.35 40.42
N GLU A 107 5.09 8.34 39.68
CA GLU A 107 5.16 8.45 38.22
C GLU A 107 5.63 9.85 37.82
N SER A 108 6.81 9.94 37.23
CA SER A 108 7.32 11.19 36.65
C SER A 108 6.55 11.50 35.36
N ILE A 109 5.43 12.19 35.50
CA ILE A 109 4.60 12.61 34.36
C ILE A 109 5.32 13.70 33.57
N PHE A 110 5.50 13.46 32.26
CA PHE A 110 5.96 14.47 31.32
C PHE A 110 4.76 15.16 30.66
N HIS A 111 4.77 16.50 30.64
CA HIS A 111 3.74 17.27 29.95
C HIS A 111 4.01 17.32 28.45
N VAL A 112 3.00 16.89 27.69
CA VAL A 112 3.03 16.88 26.22
C VAL A 112 1.92 17.77 25.70
N SER A 113 2.22 18.52 24.65
CA SER A 113 1.19 19.16 23.84
C SER A 113 0.90 18.29 22.62
N MET A 114 -0.38 17.97 22.43
CA MET A 114 -0.86 17.23 21.27
C MET A 114 -1.65 18.17 20.38
N VAL A 115 -1.44 18.07 19.07
CA VAL A 115 -2.25 18.72 18.04
C VAL A 115 -2.80 17.62 17.14
N LYS A 116 -4.12 17.54 17.05
CA LYS A 116 -4.80 16.74 16.03
C LYS A 116 -5.08 17.63 14.83
N HIS A 117 -4.54 17.26 13.67
CA HIS A 117 -4.81 17.94 12.42
C HIS A 117 -6.05 17.31 11.78
N ASP A 118 -7.12 18.11 11.58
CA ASP A 118 -8.36 17.68 10.93
C ASP A 118 -8.17 17.58 9.42
N VAL A 119 -7.61 16.44 9.01
CA VAL A 119 -7.30 16.15 7.61
C VAL A 119 -7.97 14.84 7.21
N GLN A 120 -8.62 14.82 6.05
CA GLN A 120 -9.22 13.60 5.52
C GLN A 120 -8.10 12.68 5.00
N THR A 121 -7.71 11.71 5.81
CA THR A 121 -6.64 10.75 5.49
C THR A 121 -7.18 9.41 5.04
N SER A 122 -6.32 8.60 4.41
CA SER A 122 -6.65 7.23 4.10
C SER A 122 -6.71 6.38 5.37
N LYS A 123 -7.53 5.32 5.32
CA LYS A 123 -7.64 4.34 6.40
C LYS A 123 -6.55 3.29 6.21
N ARG A 124 -5.54 3.31 7.10
CA ARG A 124 -4.34 2.48 6.94
C ARG A 124 -3.75 2.07 8.28
N ARG A 125 -3.32 0.81 8.39
CA ARG A 125 -2.61 0.24 9.56
C ARG A 125 -1.59 -0.82 9.16
N PHE A 126 -0.62 -1.12 10.03
CA PHE A 126 0.49 -2.04 9.82
C PHE A 126 1.37 -1.73 8.58
N GLY A 127 1.33 -0.46 8.14
CA GLY A 127 2.32 0.12 7.24
C GLY A 127 3.49 0.68 8.03
N ASP A 128 4.34 1.45 7.36
CA ASP A 128 5.38 2.23 8.02
C ASP A 128 5.49 3.61 7.37
N VAL A 129 6.32 4.48 7.95
CA VAL A 129 6.52 5.85 7.45
C VAL A 129 7.97 6.06 7.06
N LEU A 130 8.18 6.83 6.00
CA LEU A 130 9.49 7.29 5.58
C LEU A 130 9.53 8.81 5.47
N ALA A 131 10.69 9.39 5.77
CA ALA A 131 10.96 10.82 5.63
C ALA A 131 11.57 11.10 4.25
N ILE A 132 11.04 12.09 3.54
CA ILE A 132 11.61 12.62 2.30
C ILE A 132 11.85 14.11 2.46
N THR A 133 12.94 14.59 1.89
CA THR A 133 13.26 16.01 1.80
C THR A 133 13.47 16.37 0.34
N ASP A 134 12.87 17.47 -0.11
CA ASP A 134 13.07 17.98 -1.47
C ASP A 134 14.36 18.82 -1.58
N PRO A 135 14.81 19.18 -2.80
CA PRO A 135 16.01 20.01 -2.98
C PRO A 135 15.96 21.41 -2.35
N THR A 136 14.77 21.88 -1.96
CA THR A 136 14.58 23.18 -1.29
C THR A 136 14.69 23.08 0.23
N GLY A 137 14.76 21.85 0.75
CA GLY A 137 14.80 21.56 2.19
C GLY A 137 13.42 21.35 2.81
N ALA A 138 12.32 21.31 2.03
CA ALA A 138 11.01 20.99 2.58
C ALA A 138 10.92 19.51 2.92
N ALA A 139 10.34 19.21 4.08
CA ALA A 139 10.27 17.86 4.64
C ALA A 139 8.85 17.27 4.53
N TYR A 140 8.79 15.97 4.23
CA TYR A 140 7.57 15.24 3.99
C TYR A 140 7.59 13.90 4.75
N ALA A 141 6.45 13.54 5.31
CA ALA A 141 6.19 12.20 5.83
C ALA A 141 5.40 11.40 4.79
N VAL A 142 5.85 10.19 4.50
CA VAL A 142 5.20 9.32 3.52
C VAL A 142 4.82 8.00 4.17
N HIS A 143 3.52 7.81 4.42
CA HIS A 143 2.99 6.56 4.95
C HIS A 143 2.84 5.57 3.79
N ILE A 144 3.50 4.42 3.89
CA ILE A 144 3.65 3.45 2.80
C ILE A 144 3.08 2.08 3.18
N MET A 145 2.38 1.46 2.22
CA MET A 145 1.86 0.09 2.32
C MET A 145 0.98 -0.14 3.57
N GLY A 146 0.91 -1.39 4.07
CA GLY A 146 0.02 -1.75 5.16
C GLY A 146 -1.32 -2.31 4.67
N LEU A 147 -2.33 -2.27 5.54
CA LEU A 147 -3.68 -2.77 5.33
C LEU A 147 -4.66 -1.60 5.42
N GLY A 148 -5.46 -1.41 4.36
CA GLY A 148 -6.58 -0.47 4.32
C GLY A 148 -7.91 -1.19 4.15
N THR A 149 -8.93 -0.49 3.64
CA THR A 149 -10.31 -1.02 3.62
C THR A 149 -10.55 -2.08 2.56
N ALA A 150 -9.81 -2.05 1.45
CA ALA A 150 -9.97 -2.97 0.32
C ALA A 150 -8.93 -4.11 0.30
N GLY A 151 -8.01 -4.12 1.28
CA GLY A 151 -6.91 -5.06 1.35
C GLY A 151 -5.58 -4.37 1.61
N ARG A 152 -4.49 -4.97 1.12
CA ARG A 152 -3.14 -4.40 1.27
C ARG A 152 -3.01 -3.16 0.39
N GLU A 153 -2.49 -2.09 0.97
CA GLU A 153 -2.31 -0.82 0.26
C GLU A 153 -1.09 -0.88 -0.66
N GLU A 154 -1.30 -0.37 -1.87
CA GLU A 154 -0.29 -0.24 -2.91
C GLU A 154 0.01 1.22 -3.21
N SER A 155 -0.08 2.09 -2.20
CA SER A 155 0.04 3.54 -2.35
C SER A 155 0.91 4.18 -1.26
N TYR A 156 1.40 5.37 -1.56
CA TYR A 156 1.90 6.36 -0.61
C TYR A 156 0.75 7.26 -0.18
N ASP A 157 0.67 7.60 1.10
CA ASP A 157 -0.02 8.81 1.54
C ASP A 157 1.04 9.84 1.94
N ILE A 158 1.01 10.99 1.29
CA ILE A 158 2.06 12.00 1.39
C ILE A 158 1.57 13.16 2.24
N TYR A 159 2.36 13.53 3.23
CA TYR A 159 2.08 14.62 4.16
C TYR A 159 3.24 15.63 4.12
N SER A 160 2.95 16.90 3.83
CA SER A 160 3.90 17.98 4.08
C SER A 160 4.01 18.21 5.59
N LEU A 161 5.25 18.39 6.07
CA LEU A 161 5.52 18.73 7.46
C LEU A 161 5.58 20.26 7.65
N ASP A 162 5.93 21.04 6.62
CA ASP A 162 6.00 22.51 6.70
C ASP A 162 4.68 23.22 6.35
N GLY A 163 3.66 22.48 5.93
CA GLY A 163 2.32 22.95 5.58
C GLY A 163 2.21 23.52 4.16
N LYS A 164 3.29 23.48 3.38
CA LYS A 164 3.26 23.86 1.97
C LYS A 164 2.52 22.83 1.13
N MET A 165 2.06 23.26 -0.04
CA MET A 165 1.28 22.44 -0.97
C MET A 165 2.12 21.80 -2.08
N ASP A 166 3.43 22.02 -2.07
CA ASP A 166 4.32 21.51 -3.08
C ASP A 166 4.43 19.98 -2.95
N MET A 167 4.32 19.27 -4.07
CA MET A 167 4.40 17.81 -4.09
C MET A 167 5.86 17.36 -4.17
N PRO A 168 6.32 16.45 -3.28
CA PRO A 168 7.64 15.87 -3.42
C PRO A 168 7.68 14.89 -4.59
N SER A 169 8.86 14.72 -5.18
CA SER A 169 9.10 13.59 -6.08
C SER A 169 9.19 12.30 -5.26
N VAL A 170 8.21 11.41 -5.42
CA VAL A 170 8.23 10.07 -4.85
C VAL A 170 8.28 9.02 -5.96
N PRO A 171 8.94 7.86 -5.75
CA PRO A 171 9.10 6.87 -6.81
C PRO A 171 7.79 6.18 -7.16
N ILE A 172 7.41 6.17 -8.43
CA ILE A 172 6.17 5.49 -8.89
C ILE A 172 6.34 3.96 -8.89
N THR A 173 7.57 3.45 -8.97
CA THR A 173 7.88 2.02 -8.93
C THR A 173 8.53 1.61 -7.62
N GLY A 174 8.17 0.45 -7.08
CA GLY A 174 8.74 0.02 -5.81
C GLY A 174 8.39 -1.42 -5.38
N PRO A 175 8.52 -1.72 -4.09
CA PRO A 175 8.27 -3.05 -3.54
C PRO A 175 6.79 -3.45 -3.71
N PRO A 176 6.49 -4.77 -3.79
CA PRO A 176 5.11 -5.24 -3.80
C PRO A 176 4.37 -4.95 -2.47
N PRO A 177 3.03 -4.83 -2.50
CA PRO A 177 2.21 -4.54 -1.32
C PRO A 177 2.39 -5.55 -0.19
N ARG A 178 2.60 -5.05 1.04
CA ARG A 178 2.88 -5.86 2.23
C ARG A 178 2.48 -5.13 3.52
N MET A 179 2.48 -5.84 4.63
CA MET A 179 2.26 -5.27 5.98
C MET A 179 3.23 -5.90 6.98
N CYS A 180 3.35 -5.29 8.16
CA CYS A 180 4.25 -5.75 9.23
C CYS A 180 5.73 -5.86 8.80
N HIS A 181 6.13 -5.01 7.85
CA HIS A 181 7.52 -4.75 7.48
C HIS A 181 8.09 -3.66 8.40
N SER A 182 9.39 -3.40 8.29
CA SER A 182 10.02 -2.24 8.94
C SER A 182 10.63 -1.31 7.90
N ILE A 183 10.63 -0.02 8.19
CA ILE A 183 11.45 0.99 7.51
C ILE A 183 12.46 1.57 8.49
N THR A 184 13.73 1.61 8.09
CA THR A 184 14.83 2.14 8.90
C THR A 184 15.62 3.17 8.09
N ASP A 185 15.76 4.39 8.61
CA ASP A 185 16.55 5.44 7.97
C ASP A 185 18.05 5.19 8.16
N LEU A 186 18.79 4.83 7.11
CA LEU A 186 20.24 4.59 7.13
C LEU A 186 21.09 5.86 6.95
N GLY A 187 20.47 7.04 6.92
CA GLY A 187 21.11 8.33 6.76
C GLY A 187 21.43 8.56 5.30
N ASP A 188 22.70 8.82 4.99
CA ASP A 188 23.18 9.06 3.63
C ASP A 188 22.96 7.87 2.68
N TYR A 189 22.74 6.67 3.23
CA TYR A 189 22.49 5.44 2.48
C TYR A 189 21.00 5.16 2.21
N GLY A 190 20.10 6.10 2.54
CA GLY A 190 18.68 6.01 2.19
C GLY A 190 17.80 5.31 3.23
N MET A 191 16.58 4.94 2.82
CA MET A 191 15.59 4.27 3.68
C MET A 191 15.54 2.77 3.36
N LEU A 192 15.81 1.92 4.36
CA LEU A 192 15.79 0.48 4.21
C LEU A 192 14.40 -0.08 4.56
N LEU A 193 13.74 -0.73 3.60
CA LEU A 193 12.56 -1.56 3.82
C LEU A 193 12.99 -3.03 3.95
N VAL A 194 12.52 -3.69 5.01
CA VAL A 194 12.89 -5.08 5.34
C VAL A 194 11.66 -5.96 5.48
N GLY A 195 11.63 -7.05 4.70
CA GLY A 195 10.71 -8.17 4.90
C GLY A 195 9.23 -7.78 4.87
N GLY A 196 8.48 -8.26 5.86
CA GLY A 196 7.03 -8.12 5.97
C GLY A 196 6.29 -9.35 5.47
N ARG A 197 4.97 -9.24 5.33
CA ARG A 197 4.13 -10.35 4.86
C ARG A 197 3.00 -9.87 3.96
N THR A 198 2.51 -10.80 3.12
CA THR A 198 1.24 -10.61 2.41
C THR A 198 0.09 -11.28 3.17
N SER A 199 0.31 -12.46 3.73
CA SER A 199 -0.60 -13.15 4.67
C SER A 199 0.23 -13.75 5.80
N PRO A 200 -0.35 -14.15 6.95
CA PRO A 200 0.40 -14.81 8.03
C PRO A 200 1.17 -16.07 7.56
N ALA A 201 0.69 -16.72 6.48
CA ALA A 201 1.36 -17.86 5.83
C ALA A 201 2.37 -17.50 4.73
N ASN A 202 2.50 -16.22 4.35
CA ASN A 202 3.36 -15.80 3.24
C ASN A 202 4.22 -14.61 3.66
N THR A 203 5.33 -14.96 4.32
CA THR A 203 6.39 -14.06 4.77
C THR A 203 7.34 -13.71 3.64
N LEU A 204 7.90 -12.51 3.68
CA LEU A 204 8.79 -11.96 2.66
C LEU A 204 10.22 -11.81 3.21
N SER A 205 11.21 -12.09 2.36
CA SER A 205 12.64 -11.88 2.66
C SER A 205 13.27 -10.77 1.83
N ASP A 206 12.56 -10.25 0.83
CA ASP A 206 13.09 -9.20 -0.03
C ASP A 206 13.21 -7.87 0.73
N CYS A 207 14.33 -7.18 0.48
CA CYS A 207 14.64 -5.89 1.07
C CYS A 207 14.88 -4.87 -0.03
N TRP A 208 14.56 -3.62 0.25
CA TRP A 208 14.66 -2.53 -0.70
C TRP A 208 15.28 -1.32 -0.03
N VAL A 209 16.05 -0.54 -0.79
CA VAL A 209 16.58 0.76 -0.35
C VAL A 209 15.96 1.84 -1.21
N LEU A 210 15.39 2.85 -0.55
CA LEU A 210 14.98 4.09 -1.19
C LEU A 210 16.16 5.07 -1.16
N ASN A 211 16.74 5.36 -2.32
CA ASN A 211 17.81 6.34 -2.43
C ASN A 211 17.27 7.75 -2.17
N LYS A 212 17.91 8.49 -1.26
CA LYS A 212 17.64 9.92 -1.02
C LYS A 212 18.30 10.77 -2.11
N GLY A 213 17.68 11.88 -2.50
CA GLY A 213 18.21 12.83 -3.49
C GLY A 213 17.40 12.93 -4.79
N SER A 214 17.98 13.57 -5.81
CA SER A 214 17.30 14.00 -7.05
C SER A 214 16.70 12.89 -7.90
N LEU A 215 17.19 11.65 -7.78
CA LEU A 215 16.71 10.47 -8.52
C LEU A 215 15.85 9.54 -7.67
N CYS A 216 15.23 10.03 -6.58
CA CYS A 216 14.46 9.27 -5.58
C CYS A 216 13.81 7.99 -6.15
N LYS A 217 14.43 6.83 -5.85
CA LYS A 217 14.07 5.54 -6.47
C LYS A 217 14.27 4.38 -5.49
N TRP A 218 13.32 3.45 -5.53
CA TRP A 218 13.46 2.15 -4.87
C TRP A 218 14.38 1.23 -5.66
N VAL A 219 15.37 0.67 -4.98
CA VAL A 219 16.32 -0.31 -5.54
C VAL A 219 16.28 -1.57 -4.69
N PRO A 220 16.10 -2.77 -5.28
CA PRO A 220 16.24 -4.02 -4.54
C PRO A 220 17.66 -4.14 -3.95
N THR A 221 17.77 -4.55 -2.70
CA THR A 221 19.06 -4.85 -2.05
C THR A 221 19.17 -6.32 -1.67
N SER A 222 20.25 -6.71 -1.00
CA SER A 222 20.41 -8.06 -0.47
C SER A 222 19.19 -8.47 0.37
N SER A 223 18.62 -9.62 0.05
CA SER A 223 17.48 -10.18 0.79
C SER A 223 17.93 -10.72 2.13
N LEU A 224 17.05 -10.72 3.12
CA LEU A 224 17.31 -11.39 4.38
C LEU A 224 17.59 -12.88 4.14
N PRO A 225 18.49 -13.51 4.93
CA PRO A 225 18.75 -14.94 4.84
C PRO A 225 17.51 -15.82 5.07
N ILE A 226 16.59 -15.33 5.90
CA ILE A 226 15.29 -15.94 6.17
C ILE A 226 14.17 -14.89 6.03
N PRO A 227 12.96 -15.27 5.60
CA PRO A 227 11.85 -14.32 5.52
C PRO A 227 11.39 -13.93 6.93
N LEU A 228 11.12 -12.64 7.17
CA LEU A 228 10.71 -12.13 8.49
C LEU A 228 9.56 -11.12 8.37
N PHE A 229 8.64 -11.17 9.33
CA PHE A 229 7.67 -10.10 9.59
C PHE A 229 7.49 -9.88 11.10
N ARG A 230 7.05 -8.69 11.50
CA ARG A 230 7.01 -8.27 12.94
C ARG A 230 8.35 -8.43 13.66
N HIS A 231 9.47 -8.40 12.93
CA HIS A 231 10.80 -8.29 13.53
C HIS A 231 10.98 -6.90 14.15
N ALA A 232 11.81 -6.81 15.19
CA ALA A 232 12.22 -5.53 15.74
C ALA A 232 13.38 -5.00 14.89
N ALA A 233 13.37 -3.69 14.59
CA ALA A 233 14.36 -3.06 13.73
C ALA A 233 14.79 -1.72 14.32
N VAL A 234 16.10 -1.47 14.33
CA VAL A 234 16.66 -0.18 14.75
C VAL A 234 17.89 0.18 13.93
N ARG A 235 18.10 1.46 13.66
CA ARG A 235 19.39 1.93 13.17
C ARG A 235 20.39 1.95 14.32
N LEU A 236 21.56 1.37 14.11
CA LEU A 236 22.64 1.44 15.09
C LEU A 236 23.14 2.89 15.19
N ARG A 237 22.92 3.51 16.36
CA ARG A 237 23.14 4.95 16.59
C ARG A 237 24.54 5.38 16.15
N GLY A 238 24.60 6.45 15.35
CA GLY A 238 25.85 7.01 14.89
C GLY A 238 26.54 6.27 13.73
N SER A 239 25.88 5.27 13.15
CA SER A 239 26.34 4.54 11.96
C SER A 239 25.27 4.58 10.85
N SER A 240 25.49 3.89 9.73
CA SER A 240 24.47 3.61 8.69
C SER A 240 24.10 2.13 8.64
N LEU A 241 24.20 1.46 9.78
CA LEU A 241 23.87 0.05 9.94
C LEU A 241 22.48 -0.12 10.56
N ALA A 242 21.78 -1.20 10.23
CA ALA A 242 20.52 -1.57 10.87
C ALA A 242 20.63 -2.93 11.55
N LEU A 243 20.13 -3.03 12.77
CA LEU A 243 20.00 -4.28 13.52
C LEU A 243 18.56 -4.77 13.44
N ILE A 244 18.39 -6.05 13.12
CA ILE A 244 17.11 -6.77 13.11
C ILE A 244 17.18 -7.88 14.15
N VAL A 245 16.15 -7.98 15.00
CA VAL A 245 16.03 -9.00 16.04
C VAL A 245 14.68 -9.69 15.97
N GLY A 246 14.70 -11.03 15.93
CA GLY A 246 13.51 -11.88 16.00
C GLY A 246 12.56 -11.72 14.82
N GLY A 247 11.26 -11.90 15.08
CA GLY A 247 10.19 -11.89 14.07
C GLY A 247 9.69 -13.29 13.71
N LYS A 248 8.53 -13.33 13.05
CA LYS A 248 7.94 -14.59 12.56
C LYS A 248 8.53 -14.93 11.19
N THR A 249 8.93 -16.18 11.02
CA THR A 249 9.37 -16.73 9.73
C THR A 249 8.23 -17.40 8.97
N GLY A 250 7.16 -17.78 9.68
CA GLY A 250 5.94 -18.36 9.12
C GLY A 250 4.79 -18.37 10.13
N PRO A 251 3.75 -19.19 9.92
CA PRO A 251 2.59 -19.28 10.82
C PRO A 251 2.95 -19.66 12.26
N ALA A 252 3.80 -20.67 12.44
CA ALA A 252 4.12 -21.27 13.74
C ALA A 252 5.59 -21.10 14.16
N THR A 253 6.42 -20.56 13.28
CA THR A 253 7.88 -20.50 13.46
C THR A 253 8.36 -19.06 13.61
N MET A 254 9.31 -18.90 14.52
CA MET A 254 9.89 -17.62 14.89
C MET A 254 11.41 -17.70 14.78
N SER A 255 12.05 -16.55 14.58
CA SER A 255 13.51 -16.48 14.49
C SER A 255 14.13 -16.22 15.85
N GLU A 256 15.23 -16.92 16.12
CA GLU A 256 16.16 -16.65 17.23
C GLU A 256 17.35 -15.80 16.77
N ASP A 257 17.44 -15.51 15.47
CA ASP A 257 18.61 -14.90 14.85
C ASP A 257 18.57 -13.36 14.95
N CYS A 258 19.77 -12.78 14.98
CA CYS A 258 19.97 -11.34 14.85
C CYS A 258 20.78 -11.05 13.58
N TYR A 259 20.39 -10.00 12.86
CA TYR A 259 21.04 -9.63 11.59
C TYR A 259 21.45 -8.16 11.59
N VAL A 260 22.67 -7.88 11.12
CA VAL A 260 23.14 -6.52 10.85
C VAL A 260 23.14 -6.29 9.34
N PHE A 261 22.48 -5.22 8.91
CA PHE A 261 22.55 -4.74 7.53
C PHE A 261 23.65 -3.70 7.38
N HIS A 262 24.49 -3.89 6.37
CA HIS A 262 25.45 -2.91 5.90
C HIS A 262 25.12 -2.55 4.45
N ALA A 263 24.90 -1.27 4.15
CA ALA A 263 24.39 -0.82 2.84
C ALA A 263 25.21 -1.34 1.63
N THR A 264 26.52 -1.47 1.77
CA THR A 264 27.41 -2.00 0.70
C THR A 264 27.74 -3.49 0.81
N LYS A 265 27.64 -4.12 1.99
CA LYS A 265 28.03 -5.53 2.21
C LYS A 265 26.83 -6.48 2.30
N GLY A 266 25.64 -5.94 2.49
CA GLY A 266 24.41 -6.69 2.71
C GLY A 266 24.24 -7.15 4.16
N TRP A 267 23.57 -8.29 4.34
CA TRP A 267 23.24 -8.84 5.65
C TRP A 267 24.35 -9.74 6.20
N SER A 268 24.70 -9.52 7.47
CA SER A 268 25.52 -10.42 8.27
C SER A 268 24.68 -11.00 9.42
N LYS A 269 24.71 -12.33 9.58
CA LYS A 269 24.11 -12.99 10.75
C LYS A 269 25.05 -12.82 11.95
N CYS A 270 24.50 -12.39 13.07
CA CYS A 270 25.27 -12.25 14.31
C CYS A 270 25.49 -13.63 14.94
N GLU A 271 26.69 -13.87 15.45
CA GLU A 271 26.93 -14.96 16.40
C GLU A 271 26.43 -14.54 17.79
N ILE A 272 25.55 -15.34 18.39
CA ILE A 272 25.00 -15.05 19.71
C ILE A 272 25.92 -15.62 20.79
N LEU A 273 26.43 -14.76 21.67
CA LEU A 273 27.33 -15.12 22.76
C LEU A 273 26.54 -15.29 24.07
N GLY A 274 26.66 -16.48 24.68
CA GLY A 274 26.02 -16.78 25.97
C GLY A 274 24.54 -17.15 25.86
N GLU A 275 23.76 -16.84 26.90
CA GLU A 275 22.32 -17.13 26.92
C GLU A 275 21.56 -16.09 26.07
N ALA A 276 20.78 -16.58 25.11
CA ALA A 276 19.96 -15.75 24.24
C ALA A 276 18.56 -15.53 24.84
N PRO A 277 17.88 -14.41 24.53
CA PRO A 277 16.43 -14.35 24.65
C PRO A 277 15.83 -15.47 23.79
N GLY A 278 14.78 -16.12 24.29
CA GLY A 278 14.01 -17.05 23.46
C GLY A 278 13.41 -16.34 22.24
N PRO A 279 13.02 -17.09 21.19
CA PRO A 279 12.46 -16.50 19.98
C PRO A 279 11.24 -15.65 20.32
N LEU A 280 11.16 -14.46 19.72
CA LEU A 280 10.10 -13.47 19.95
C LEU A 280 9.74 -12.71 18.68
N PHE A 281 8.54 -12.13 18.63
CA PHE A 281 8.11 -11.23 17.56
C PHE A 281 7.30 -10.05 18.13
N GLY A 282 7.30 -8.93 17.41
CA GLY A 282 6.64 -7.69 17.81
C GLY A 282 7.23 -7.07 19.09
N ALA A 283 8.52 -7.31 19.35
CA ALA A 283 9.24 -6.77 20.49
C ALA A 283 9.67 -5.32 20.29
N VAL A 284 10.03 -4.69 21.40
CA VAL A 284 10.60 -3.35 21.50
C VAL A 284 12.12 -3.45 21.47
N LEU A 285 12.76 -2.68 20.57
CA LEU A 285 14.21 -2.58 20.44
C LEU A 285 14.61 -1.10 20.49
N CYS A 286 15.46 -0.74 21.45
CA CYS A 286 15.88 0.65 21.70
C CYS A 286 17.41 0.76 21.71
N ASN A 287 17.94 1.90 21.25
CA ASN A 287 19.36 2.25 21.35
C ASN A 287 19.74 2.84 22.71
N SER A 288 20.96 2.57 23.17
CA SER A 288 21.57 3.31 24.29
C SER A 288 22.07 4.69 23.88
N HIS A 289 22.10 5.64 24.83
CA HIS A 289 22.69 6.97 24.64
C HIS A 289 24.20 6.98 24.86
N ALA A 290 24.72 5.99 25.58
CA ALA A 290 26.14 5.81 25.76
C ALA A 290 26.77 5.37 24.45
N ARG A 291 27.37 6.31 23.70
CA ARG A 291 28.48 5.90 22.82
C ARG A 291 29.59 5.44 23.77
N LEU A 292 29.87 4.14 23.79
CA LEU A 292 31.22 3.70 24.09
C LEU A 292 32.10 4.36 23.03
N THR A 293 33.02 5.21 23.46
CA THR A 293 33.79 6.13 22.60
C THR A 293 34.83 5.45 21.69
N SER A 294 34.72 4.14 21.44
CA SER A 294 35.65 3.40 20.59
C SER A 294 35.07 2.08 20.05
N ASP A 295 35.44 1.76 18.80
CA ASP A 295 35.48 0.43 18.16
C ASP A 295 34.15 -0.32 17.98
N GLY A 296 33.25 0.12 17.10
CA GLY A 296 32.23 -0.76 16.49
C GLY A 296 31.24 -1.48 17.42
N ILE A 297 31.20 -1.13 18.71
CA ILE A 297 30.32 -1.72 19.72
C ILE A 297 29.07 -0.86 19.89
N PHE A 298 27.91 -1.51 19.89
CA PHE A 298 26.60 -0.89 20.06
C PHE A 298 25.87 -1.56 21.21
N THR A 299 25.08 -0.79 21.97
CA THR A 299 24.29 -1.34 23.07
C THR A 299 22.88 -0.78 23.09
N GLY A 300 21.98 -1.49 23.74
CA GLY A 300 20.62 -1.02 23.96
C GLY A 300 19.75 -2.01 24.72
N LEU A 301 18.43 -1.87 24.58
CA LEU A 301 17.42 -2.64 25.29
C LEU A 301 16.54 -3.43 24.32
N LEU A 302 16.24 -4.67 24.69
CA LEU A 302 15.24 -5.54 24.08
C LEU A 302 14.21 -5.89 25.17
N ALA A 303 12.93 -5.66 24.88
CA ALA A 303 11.84 -5.94 25.80
C ALA A 303 10.54 -6.30 25.07
N GLY A 304 9.60 -6.92 25.79
CA GLY A 304 8.28 -7.22 25.25
C GLY A 304 8.29 -8.27 24.13
N GLY A 305 7.30 -8.17 23.24
CA GLY A 305 7.05 -9.16 22.19
C GLY A 305 6.39 -10.42 22.71
N ILE A 306 5.86 -11.23 21.79
CA ILE A 306 5.25 -12.53 22.11
C ILE A 306 6.28 -13.63 21.88
N GLY A 307 6.44 -14.52 22.85
CA GLY A 307 7.31 -15.69 22.78
C GLY A 307 6.63 -16.94 22.23
N GLN A 308 7.39 -18.03 22.10
CA GLN A 308 6.88 -19.34 21.65
C GLN A 308 5.80 -19.93 22.57
N ASP A 309 5.73 -19.46 23.82
CA ASP A 309 4.69 -19.83 24.78
C ASP A 309 3.35 -19.11 24.54
N GLY A 310 3.28 -18.22 23.54
CA GLY A 310 2.09 -17.46 23.18
C GLY A 310 1.78 -16.31 24.15
N LEU A 311 2.74 -15.90 24.98
CA LEU A 311 2.59 -14.84 25.98
C LEU A 311 3.49 -13.64 25.68
N ILE A 312 3.08 -12.47 26.16
CA ILE A 312 3.90 -11.27 26.09
C ILE A 312 5.02 -11.39 27.12
N SER A 313 6.27 -11.30 26.67
CA SER A 313 7.44 -11.42 27.53
C SER A 313 7.57 -10.22 28.46
N SER A 314 7.66 -10.49 29.77
CA SER A 314 8.05 -9.49 30.77
C SER A 314 9.56 -9.35 30.92
N LYS A 315 10.35 -10.26 30.32
CA LYS A 315 11.82 -10.27 30.44
C LYS A 315 12.43 -9.13 29.64
N LYS A 316 13.39 -8.44 30.24
CA LYS A 316 14.14 -7.34 29.63
C LYS A 316 15.62 -7.70 29.54
N TYR A 317 16.21 -7.38 28.40
CA TYR A 317 17.60 -7.70 28.10
C TYR A 317 18.32 -6.45 27.62
N ARG A 318 19.48 -6.18 28.20
CA ARG A 318 20.47 -5.34 27.55
C ARG A 318 21.12 -6.16 26.43
N TRP A 319 21.20 -5.60 25.24
CA TRP A 319 21.99 -6.18 24.15
C TRP A 319 23.29 -5.40 23.98
N GLU A 320 24.35 -6.13 23.63
CA GLU A 320 25.67 -5.60 23.27
C GLU A 320 26.12 -6.28 21.98
N LEU A 321 26.30 -5.49 20.93
CA LEU A 321 26.66 -5.92 19.59
C LEU A 321 28.08 -5.43 19.29
N ASP A 322 29.00 -6.36 19.00
CA ASP A 322 30.31 -6.06 18.47
C ASP A 322 30.32 -6.28 16.95
N ASN A 323 30.62 -5.23 16.20
CA ASN A 323 30.68 -5.24 14.74
C ASN A 323 32.08 -4.93 14.19
N ASN A 324 33.15 -5.22 14.96
CA ASN A 324 34.53 -5.03 14.50
C ASN A 324 35.05 -6.16 13.60
N ASP A 325 34.61 -7.39 13.86
CA ASP A 325 35.06 -8.58 13.14
C ASP A 325 34.30 -8.80 11.81
N SER A 326 34.79 -9.76 11.00
CA SER A 326 34.13 -10.16 9.75
C SER A 326 32.73 -10.77 9.98
N GLN A 327 32.51 -11.37 11.15
CA GLN A 327 31.22 -11.83 11.63
C GLN A 327 30.84 -11.05 12.90
N PRO A 328 29.73 -10.30 12.91
CA PRO A 328 29.32 -9.56 14.10
C PRO A 328 28.90 -10.52 15.21
N THR A 329 29.14 -10.15 16.46
CA THR A 329 28.72 -10.93 17.64
C THR A 329 27.76 -10.14 18.50
N ILE A 330 26.78 -10.78 19.11
CA ILE A 330 25.80 -10.13 19.99
C ILE A 330 25.62 -10.91 21.29
N ARG A 331 25.62 -10.21 22.41
CA ARG A 331 25.36 -10.75 23.75
C ARG A 331 24.10 -10.13 24.33
N PHE A 332 23.34 -10.93 25.07
CA PHE A 332 22.20 -10.47 25.84
C PHE A 332 22.45 -10.65 27.33
N ILE A 333 22.24 -9.59 28.10
CA ILE A 333 22.39 -9.57 29.56
C ILE A 333 21.02 -9.26 30.13
N LYS A 334 20.43 -10.23 30.82
CA LYS A 334 19.11 -10.09 31.42
C LYS A 334 19.18 -9.10 32.60
N TYR A 335 18.23 -8.18 32.68
CA TYR A 335 18.08 -7.33 33.87
C TYR A 335 17.52 -8.13 35.05
N GLU A 336 18.10 -7.95 36.24
CA GLU A 336 17.50 -8.37 37.50
C GLU A 336 16.45 -7.33 37.90
N GLU A 337 15.17 -7.71 37.87
CA GLU A 337 14.07 -6.76 38.00
C GLU A 337 13.51 -6.72 39.43
N GLU A 338 13.26 -5.51 39.94
CA GLU A 338 12.37 -5.30 41.08
C GLU A 338 10.91 -5.61 40.66
N LEU A 339 10.09 -6.10 41.59
CA LEU A 339 8.68 -6.46 41.36
C LEU A 339 7.86 -5.36 40.66
N ASP A 340 8.26 -4.11 40.83
CA ASP A 340 7.57 -2.91 40.40
C ASP A 340 7.76 -2.60 38.91
N GLN A 341 8.85 -3.10 38.32
CA GLN A 341 9.24 -2.81 36.93
C GLN A 341 8.94 -3.97 35.97
N LEU A 342 8.29 -5.04 36.45
CA LEU A 342 8.07 -6.26 35.66
C LEU A 342 7.26 -5.99 34.39
N GLU A 343 6.32 -5.06 34.42
CA GLU A 343 5.32 -4.87 33.36
C GLU A 343 5.57 -3.64 32.45
N ASP A 344 6.44 -2.71 32.85
CA ASP A 344 6.57 -1.37 32.22
C ASP A 344 6.95 -1.39 30.74
N LEU A 345 7.52 -2.50 30.24
CA LEU A 345 7.85 -2.71 28.81
C LEU A 345 7.39 -4.08 28.30
N ALA A 346 6.49 -4.75 29.03
CA ALA A 346 5.87 -5.99 28.60
C ALA A 346 4.76 -5.68 27.58
N VAL A 347 5.14 -5.18 26.40
CA VAL A 347 4.25 -4.75 25.33
C VAL A 347 4.55 -5.46 24.02
N PHE A 348 3.53 -5.60 23.18
CA PHE A 348 3.58 -6.23 21.88
C PHE A 348 3.06 -5.28 20.80
N GLY A 349 3.76 -5.20 19.68
CA GLY A 349 3.36 -4.40 18.51
C GLY A 349 3.50 -2.89 18.69
N ALA A 350 4.21 -2.45 19.73
CA ALA A 350 4.55 -1.04 19.93
C ALA A 350 5.60 -0.58 18.91
N LYS A 351 5.54 0.68 18.50
CA LYS A 351 6.54 1.32 17.63
C LYS A 351 7.55 2.09 18.45
N THR A 352 8.83 1.94 18.12
CA THR A 352 9.91 2.69 18.75
C THR A 352 10.30 3.91 17.90
N VAL A 353 10.52 5.05 18.57
CA VAL A 353 11.03 6.26 17.94
C VAL A 353 12.23 6.75 18.74
N ASP A 354 13.41 6.69 18.15
CA ASP A 354 14.64 7.17 18.76
C ASP A 354 14.71 8.70 18.68
N LEU A 355 14.72 9.37 19.84
CA LEU A 355 15.06 10.78 19.96
C LEU A 355 16.53 10.93 20.40
N GLU A 356 17.05 12.15 20.41
CA GLU A 356 18.46 12.41 20.73
C GLU A 356 18.88 11.86 22.12
N LEU A 357 18.04 12.02 23.15
CA LEU A 357 18.34 11.69 24.55
C LEU A 357 17.44 10.61 25.20
N GLN A 358 16.43 10.14 24.47
CA GLN A 358 15.53 9.08 24.93
C GLN A 358 14.91 8.31 23.77
N THR A 359 14.34 7.14 24.03
CA THR A 359 13.54 6.38 23.06
C THR A 359 12.08 6.38 23.49
N LEU A 360 11.17 6.62 22.56
CA LEU A 360 9.73 6.49 22.81
C LEU A 360 9.26 5.10 22.40
N VAL A 361 8.39 4.50 23.22
CA VAL A 361 7.67 3.27 22.92
C VAL A 361 6.20 3.62 22.83
N CYS A 362 5.67 3.66 21.61
CA CYS A 362 4.36 4.21 21.29
C CYS A 362 3.37 3.09 20.94
N GLY A 363 2.23 3.07 21.64
CA GLY A 363 1.13 2.14 21.39
C GLY A 363 1.43 0.71 21.85
N GLY A 364 0.98 -0.25 21.05
CA GLY A 364 1.03 -1.68 21.38
C GLY A 364 0.05 -2.09 22.47
N VAL A 365 -0.09 -3.40 22.66
CA VAL A 365 -0.89 -4.00 23.73
C VAL A 365 0.03 -4.67 24.75
N GLY A 366 -0.31 -4.66 26.03
CA GLY A 366 0.60 -5.14 27.08
C GLY A 366 0.07 -6.24 27.98
N ALA A 367 1.00 -6.79 28.75
CA ALA A 367 0.70 -7.68 29.87
C ALA A 367 -0.10 -6.96 30.98
N SER A 368 0.14 -5.65 31.16
CA SER A 368 -0.71 -4.79 31.96
C SER A 368 -2.04 -4.49 31.24
N SER A 369 -3.13 -4.51 32.00
CA SER A 369 -4.47 -4.15 31.51
C SER A 369 -4.60 -2.68 31.06
N GLU A 370 -3.64 -1.83 31.42
CA GLU A 370 -3.61 -0.41 31.04
C GLU A 370 -3.04 -0.19 29.63
N SER A 371 -2.27 -1.14 29.12
CA SER A 371 -1.61 -1.05 27.82
C SER A 371 -2.54 -1.58 26.72
N GLN A 372 -3.42 -0.71 26.21
CA GLN A 372 -4.43 -1.06 25.20
C GLN A 372 -4.27 -0.25 23.89
N GLY A 373 -3.04 0.10 23.52
CA GLY A 373 -2.75 0.81 22.27
C GLY A 373 -2.76 2.33 22.36
N GLN A 374 -3.00 2.92 23.54
CA GLN A 374 -3.08 4.37 23.76
C GLN A 374 -2.11 4.84 24.85
N SER A 375 -0.92 4.27 24.88
CA SER A 375 0.15 4.60 25.82
C SER A 375 1.42 5.01 25.09
N ILE A 376 2.15 5.97 25.65
CA ILE A 376 3.52 6.27 25.24
C ILE A 376 4.40 6.16 26.47
N LEU A 377 5.46 5.36 26.35
CA LEU A 377 6.48 5.19 27.37
C LEU A 377 7.77 5.84 26.88
N ILE A 378 8.48 6.46 27.81
CA ILE A 378 9.77 7.10 27.56
C ILE A 378 10.82 6.22 28.22
N VAL A 379 11.71 5.65 27.41
CA VAL A 379 12.83 4.84 27.86
C VAL A 379 14.08 5.71 27.82
N HIS A 380 14.68 5.93 28.98
CA HIS A 380 15.96 6.61 29.12
C HIS A 380 17.02 5.60 29.59
N MET A 381 18.13 5.53 28.87
CA MET A 381 19.26 4.65 29.22
C MET A 381 20.51 5.48 29.48
N PRO A 382 20.79 5.85 30.76
CA PRO A 382 22.02 6.52 31.13
C PRO A 382 23.24 5.61 30.94
N ASN A 383 24.43 6.22 30.88
CA ASN A 383 25.70 5.53 30.60
C ASN A 383 26.14 4.45 31.62
N ASN A 384 25.36 4.19 32.68
CA ASN A 384 25.68 3.27 33.77
C ASN A 384 24.90 1.95 33.70
N ASP A 385 24.62 1.45 32.50
CA ASP A 385 23.95 0.16 32.25
C ASP A 385 22.51 0.03 32.78
N ALA A 386 21.99 1.04 33.47
CA ALA A 386 20.62 1.13 33.94
C ALA A 386 19.69 1.66 32.83
N TYR A 387 18.40 1.39 32.97
CA TYR A 387 17.35 2.05 32.20
C TYR A 387 16.28 2.59 33.16
N ALA A 388 15.60 3.65 32.75
CA ALA A 388 14.45 4.21 33.43
C ALA A 388 13.29 4.30 32.45
N VAL A 389 12.10 3.92 32.90
CA VAL A 389 10.86 4.05 32.13
C VAL A 389 10.00 5.10 32.79
N SER A 390 9.44 6.00 31.98
CA SER A 390 8.44 6.98 32.43
C SER A 390 7.23 6.92 31.52
N LYS A 391 6.04 6.89 32.11
CA LYS A 391 4.79 6.89 31.37
C LYS A 391 4.37 8.32 31.06
N MET A 392 3.93 8.55 29.82
CA MET A 392 3.34 9.83 29.46
C MET A 392 1.98 9.97 30.16
N GLY A 393 1.78 11.08 30.87
CA GLY A 393 0.50 11.38 31.51
C GLY A 393 -0.55 11.89 30.53
N THR A 394 -1.75 12.18 31.05
CA THR A 394 -2.86 12.74 30.25
C THR A 394 -2.49 14.10 29.66
N CYS A 395 -2.88 14.36 28.41
CA CYS A 395 -2.74 15.67 27.80
C CYS A 395 -3.40 16.75 28.70
N PRO A 396 -2.84 17.98 28.79
CA PRO A 396 -3.37 19.05 29.63
C PRO A 396 -4.85 19.38 29.40
N GLN A 397 -5.39 19.00 28.24
CA GLN A 397 -6.77 19.22 27.80
C GLN A 397 -7.73 18.06 28.15
N GLY A 398 -7.26 16.99 28.78
CA GLY A 398 -8.08 15.80 29.09
C GLY A 398 -8.39 14.91 27.88
N GLU A 399 -7.77 15.14 26.73
CA GLU A 399 -7.91 14.33 25.54
C GLU A 399 -7.14 13.01 25.65
N ALA A 400 -7.73 11.92 25.15
CA ALA A 400 -7.07 10.62 25.08
C ALA A 400 -6.00 10.60 23.98
N LEU A 401 -4.90 9.87 24.23
CA LEU A 401 -3.87 9.63 23.21
C LEU A 401 -4.47 8.88 22.00
N PRO A 402 -3.90 9.05 20.79
CA PRO A 402 -4.37 8.35 19.60
C PRO A 402 -4.27 6.84 19.75
N PHE A 403 -5.13 6.11 19.03
CA PHE A 403 -5.10 4.65 19.03
C PHE A 403 -4.00 4.14 18.09
N MET A 404 -2.88 3.70 18.69
CA MET A 404 -1.61 3.45 17.99
C MET A 404 -1.35 2.00 17.56
N VAL A 405 -2.38 1.15 17.52
CA VAL A 405 -2.21 -0.24 17.03
C VAL A 405 -2.00 -0.23 15.52
N GLY A 406 -0.79 -0.61 15.10
CA GLY A 406 -0.41 -0.62 13.68
C GLY A 406 -0.23 0.78 13.07
N SER A 407 -0.04 1.82 13.87
CA SER A 407 0.26 3.17 13.36
C SER A 407 1.69 3.25 12.82
N ALA A 408 1.91 4.17 11.89
CA ALA A 408 3.23 4.59 11.46
C ALA A 408 3.62 5.87 12.22
N ILE A 409 4.82 5.89 12.80
CA ILE A 409 5.25 6.96 13.71
C ILE A 409 6.70 7.35 13.38
N MET A 410 6.96 8.65 13.25
CA MET A 410 8.30 9.19 13.02
C MET A 410 8.57 10.45 13.85
N GLU A 411 9.86 10.73 14.06
CA GLU A 411 10.35 12.00 14.57
C GLU A 411 10.36 13.05 13.44
N ALA A 412 10.01 14.28 13.78
CA ALA A 412 10.06 15.45 12.91
C ALA A 412 10.25 16.73 13.75
N GLU A 413 11.40 17.38 13.59
CA GLU A 413 11.74 18.67 14.19
C GLU A 413 11.51 18.75 15.72
N GLY A 414 11.89 17.70 16.46
CA GLY A 414 11.69 17.63 17.92
C GLY A 414 10.25 17.32 18.35
N SER A 415 9.40 16.94 17.41
CA SER A 415 8.06 16.39 17.63
C SER A 415 7.95 14.98 17.06
N ILE A 416 6.89 14.25 17.40
CA ILE A 416 6.54 13.02 16.68
C ILE A 416 5.24 13.20 15.90
N VAL A 417 5.17 12.58 14.73
CA VAL A 417 3.97 12.52 13.89
C VAL A 417 3.46 11.08 13.90
N ILE A 418 2.18 10.91 14.21
CA ILE A 418 1.49 9.62 14.29
C ILE A 418 0.45 9.57 13.17
N LEU A 419 0.56 8.55 12.31
CA LEU A 419 -0.26 8.37 11.12
C LEU A 419 -0.95 7.00 11.14
N GLY A 420 -2.26 7.00 10.90
CA GLY A 420 -3.07 5.80 10.80
C GLY A 420 -3.12 4.99 12.10
N GLY A 421 -3.46 3.71 11.96
CA GLY A 421 -3.73 2.80 13.08
C GLY A 421 -5.18 2.31 13.07
N GLY A 422 -5.45 1.28 13.84
CA GLY A 422 -6.81 0.75 13.96
C GLY A 422 -6.90 -0.71 14.35
N ALA A 423 -8.13 -1.12 14.68
CA ALA A 423 -8.45 -2.46 15.15
C ALA A 423 -9.71 -2.97 14.43
N THR A 424 -9.77 -4.23 14.01
CA THR A 424 -11.01 -4.86 13.52
C THR A 424 -12.05 -4.96 14.62
N CYS A 425 -11.61 -4.98 15.89
CA CYS A 425 -12.49 -5.06 17.05
C CYS A 425 -13.41 -6.30 16.98
N PHE A 426 -12.83 -7.45 16.62
CA PHE A 426 -13.56 -8.69 16.42
C PHE A 426 -14.71 -8.51 15.40
N SER A 427 -15.88 -9.11 15.62
CA SER A 427 -17.07 -8.94 14.77
C SER A 427 -17.81 -7.62 14.97
N MET A 428 -17.30 -6.70 15.80
CA MET A 428 -18.02 -5.49 16.21
C MET A 428 -17.86 -4.33 15.23
N GLY A 429 -16.97 -4.46 14.25
CA GLY A 429 -16.69 -3.50 13.20
C GLY A 429 -15.36 -2.77 13.40
N THR A 430 -14.64 -2.58 12.30
CA THR A 430 -13.29 -2.00 12.30
C THR A 430 -13.31 -0.54 12.73
N PHE A 431 -12.54 -0.24 13.77
CA PHE A 431 -12.14 1.11 14.15
C PHE A 431 -10.87 1.50 13.39
N TRP A 432 -10.86 2.70 12.83
CA TRP A 432 -9.73 3.29 12.13
C TRP A 432 -9.34 4.59 12.81
N GLU A 433 -8.07 4.75 13.12
CA GLU A 433 -7.53 6.04 13.55
C GLU A 433 -7.21 6.86 12.29
N THR A 434 -8.07 7.82 11.98
CA THR A 434 -7.94 8.69 10.80
C THR A 434 -7.36 10.06 11.14
N GLY A 435 -7.12 10.35 12.42
CA GLY A 435 -6.45 11.59 12.80
C GLY A 435 -4.97 11.57 12.44
N VAL A 436 -4.44 12.74 12.09
CA VAL A 436 -2.99 12.99 12.04
C VAL A 436 -2.61 13.70 13.33
N PHE A 437 -1.80 13.06 14.16
CA PHE A 437 -1.45 13.61 15.46
C PHE A 437 0.00 14.03 15.47
N GLN A 438 0.26 15.18 16.06
CA GLN A 438 1.59 15.69 16.32
C GLN A 438 1.76 15.93 17.81
N LEU A 439 2.78 15.33 18.40
CA LEU A 439 3.07 15.46 19.83
C LEU A 439 4.41 16.17 20.01
N SER A 440 4.41 17.24 20.79
CA SER A 440 5.61 18.00 21.17
C SER A 440 5.86 17.89 22.67
N PHE A 441 7.11 17.71 23.05
CA PHE A 441 7.54 17.46 24.42
C PHE A 441 8.04 18.76 25.06
N LYS A 442 7.49 19.16 26.21
CA LYS A 442 8.03 20.28 26.99
C LYS A 442 8.98 19.72 28.06
N GLY A 443 10.28 20.04 27.97
CA GLY A 443 11.25 19.67 28.99
C GLY A 443 10.91 20.29 30.36
N LYS A 444 11.25 19.60 31.46
CA LYS A 444 11.30 20.22 32.80
C LYS A 444 12.42 21.27 32.81
N GLU A 445 12.12 22.48 33.27
CA GLU A 445 13.14 23.48 33.64
C GLU A 445 13.82 23.07 34.95
N ASP A 446 14.56 21.95 34.96
CA ASP A 446 15.37 21.55 36.11
C ASP A 446 16.85 21.48 35.66
N GLY A 447 17.53 22.63 35.73
CA GLY A 447 18.95 22.80 36.07
C GLY A 447 20.09 22.04 35.35
N LEU A 448 19.85 21.03 34.53
CA LEU A 448 20.91 20.27 33.86
C LEU A 448 20.43 19.76 32.50
N GLY A 449 20.94 20.36 31.42
CA GLY A 449 20.72 19.91 30.04
C GLY A 449 19.51 20.54 29.35
N SER A 450 19.65 21.80 28.95
CA SER A 450 18.73 22.47 28.02
C SER A 450 18.65 21.68 26.70
N CYS A 451 17.54 20.98 26.43
CA CYS A 451 17.14 20.68 25.05
C CYS A 451 16.90 22.03 24.36
N GLY A 452 17.83 22.42 23.49
CA GLY A 452 17.74 23.67 22.74
C GLY A 452 16.59 23.59 21.72
N PHE A 453 15.39 23.98 22.14
CA PHE A 453 14.27 24.17 21.21
C PHE A 453 14.46 25.49 20.45
N THR A 454 14.58 25.42 19.13
CA THR A 454 14.43 26.57 18.25
C THR A 454 13.00 27.11 18.36
N ARG A 455 12.87 28.44 18.38
CA ARG A 455 11.63 29.21 18.61
C ARG A 455 10.60 29.15 17.46
N GLN A 456 10.58 28.09 16.65
CA GLN A 456 9.59 27.94 15.58
C GLN A 456 8.37 27.18 16.10
N GLY A 457 7.17 27.63 15.74
CA GLY A 457 5.93 26.93 16.10
C GLY A 457 5.90 25.50 15.52
N PRO A 458 5.05 24.61 16.04
CA PRO A 458 5.00 23.23 15.57
C PRO A 458 4.73 23.18 14.04
N PRO A 459 5.40 22.29 13.30
CA PRO A 459 5.19 22.12 11.86
C PRO A 459 3.72 21.94 11.51
N LYS A 460 3.23 22.58 10.45
CA LYS A 460 1.84 22.44 10.00
C LYS A 460 1.70 21.19 9.15
N VAL A 461 1.36 20.05 9.75
CA VAL A 461 1.20 18.81 8.99
C VAL A 461 -0.04 18.88 8.07
N ARG A 462 0.14 18.61 6.78
CA ARG A 462 -0.95 18.63 5.79
C ARG A 462 -0.87 17.46 4.83
N PHE A 463 -1.97 16.74 4.65
CA PHE A 463 -2.09 15.71 3.60
C PHE A 463 -2.11 16.37 2.22
N LEU A 464 -1.30 15.83 1.32
CA LEU A 464 -1.17 16.32 -0.05
C LEU A 464 -1.94 15.43 -1.02
N ALA A 465 -1.55 14.15 -1.11
CA ALA A 465 -2.14 13.20 -2.05
C ALA A 465 -1.84 11.75 -1.66
N SER A 466 -2.60 10.83 -2.25
CA SER A 466 -2.23 9.42 -2.31
C SER A 466 -1.72 9.07 -3.71
N GLN A 467 -0.59 8.37 -3.80
CA GLN A 467 0.02 7.98 -5.08
C GLN A 467 0.31 6.48 -5.13
N ARG A 468 -0.14 5.81 -6.19
CA ARG A 468 0.04 4.36 -6.34
C ARG A 468 1.50 3.98 -6.66
N ILE A 469 1.93 2.87 -6.07
CA ILE A 469 3.21 2.19 -6.28
C ILE A 469 2.98 1.04 -7.25
N ILE A 470 3.66 1.07 -8.39
CA ILE A 470 3.67 -0.01 -9.35
C ILE A 470 4.79 -0.98 -8.96
N SER A 471 4.45 -2.21 -8.60
CA SER A 471 5.45 -3.20 -8.22
C SER A 471 6.31 -3.58 -9.43
N SER A 472 7.62 -3.38 -9.34
CA SER A 472 8.57 -3.86 -10.35
C SER A 472 9.16 -5.20 -9.91
N THR A 473 8.75 -6.31 -10.52
CA THR A 473 9.30 -7.65 -10.24
C THR A 473 10.61 -7.94 -10.98
N ARG A 474 11.07 -7.05 -11.86
CA ARG A 474 12.32 -7.23 -12.60
C ARG A 474 13.51 -6.71 -11.77
N ARG A 475 14.42 -7.61 -11.40
CA ARG A 475 15.83 -7.25 -11.18
C ARG A 475 16.36 -6.72 -12.51
N THR A 476 16.25 -5.42 -12.75
CA THR A 476 17.11 -4.77 -13.73
C THR A 476 18.50 -4.81 -13.15
N VAL A 477 19.30 -5.78 -13.56
CA VAL A 477 20.75 -5.65 -13.52
C VAL A 477 21.05 -4.30 -14.17
N PRO A 478 21.81 -3.39 -13.53
CA PRO A 478 22.25 -2.19 -14.21
C PRO A 478 23.20 -2.65 -15.30
N GLN A 479 22.68 -2.82 -16.52
CA GLN A 479 23.52 -2.67 -17.69
C GLN A 479 23.71 -1.17 -17.85
N GLU A 480 24.84 -0.68 -17.36
CA GLU A 480 25.38 0.58 -17.84
C GLU A 480 25.58 0.44 -19.36
N ALA A 481 24.65 1.00 -20.11
CA ALA A 481 24.82 1.25 -21.52
C ALA A 481 24.31 2.67 -21.77
N ASN A 482 25.13 3.48 -22.44
CA ASN A 482 24.73 4.76 -23.01
C ASN A 482 23.44 4.54 -23.83
N LEU A 483 22.28 4.93 -23.29
CA LEU A 483 21.00 4.66 -23.95
C LEU A 483 20.46 5.95 -24.55
N GLU A 484 20.55 6.02 -25.88
CA GLU A 484 19.85 6.96 -26.74
C GLU A 484 18.32 6.82 -26.57
N LYS A 485 17.58 7.87 -26.91
CA LYS A 485 16.11 7.86 -26.89
C LYS A 485 15.51 6.86 -27.89
N ALA A 486 14.23 6.52 -27.73
CA ALA A 486 13.53 5.68 -28.68
C ALA A 486 13.53 6.31 -30.09
N THR A 487 13.73 5.50 -31.12
CA THR A 487 13.54 5.95 -32.50
C THR A 487 12.05 5.86 -32.86
N VAL A 488 11.42 7.01 -33.09
CA VAL A 488 9.99 7.08 -33.41
C VAL A 488 9.77 6.92 -34.92
N ALA A 489 9.02 5.89 -35.31
CA ALA A 489 8.63 5.65 -36.69
C ALA A 489 7.35 6.43 -37.05
N THR A 490 7.23 6.85 -38.32
CA THR A 490 5.99 7.46 -38.82
C THR A 490 5.05 6.39 -39.36
N ILE A 491 3.75 6.52 -39.09
CA ILE A 491 2.74 5.61 -39.63
C ILE A 491 2.51 5.90 -41.12
N PRO A 492 2.58 4.87 -42.01
CA PRO A 492 2.35 5.05 -43.45
C PRO A 492 0.97 5.61 -43.75
N ARG A 493 0.91 6.54 -44.70
CA ARG A 493 -0.34 7.12 -45.22
C ARG A 493 -0.64 6.52 -46.59
N ILE A 494 -1.84 5.98 -46.77
CA ILE A 494 -2.28 5.30 -47.99
C ILE A 494 -3.65 5.81 -48.43
N ARG A 495 -4.03 5.46 -49.65
CA ARG A 495 -5.39 5.61 -50.18
C ARG A 495 -5.88 4.23 -50.60
N LEU A 496 -7.08 3.86 -50.17
CA LEU A 496 -7.72 2.62 -50.58
C LEU A 496 -8.53 2.85 -51.86
N GLU A 497 -8.40 1.93 -52.81
CA GLU A 497 -9.11 1.94 -54.10
C GLU A 497 -10.06 0.74 -54.23
N ASN A 498 -9.76 -0.36 -53.54
CA ASN A 498 -10.57 -1.58 -53.56
C ASN A 498 -10.45 -2.36 -52.23
N PRO A 499 -11.42 -3.26 -51.91
CA PRO A 499 -11.41 -4.02 -50.65
C PRO A 499 -10.21 -4.95 -50.44
N ALA A 500 -9.59 -5.46 -51.51
CA ALA A 500 -8.47 -6.40 -51.37
C ALA A 500 -7.24 -5.74 -50.70
N GLN A 501 -7.06 -4.44 -50.89
CA GLN A 501 -6.00 -3.69 -50.22
C GLN A 501 -6.21 -3.63 -48.70
N PHE A 502 -7.46 -3.61 -48.23
CA PHE A 502 -7.75 -3.65 -46.80
C PHE A 502 -7.50 -5.04 -46.22
N GLU A 503 -7.82 -6.11 -46.95
CA GLU A 503 -7.46 -7.47 -46.56
C GLU A 503 -5.93 -7.66 -46.43
N ASP A 504 -5.15 -7.05 -47.32
CA ASP A 504 -3.69 -7.09 -47.22
C ASP A 504 -3.18 -6.32 -45.99
N ILE A 505 -3.83 -5.23 -45.60
CA ILE A 505 -3.53 -4.49 -44.36
C ILE A 505 -3.85 -5.35 -43.13
N LEU A 506 -5.02 -6.00 -43.09
CA LEU A 506 -5.40 -6.90 -42.01
C LEU A 506 -4.38 -8.03 -41.86
N ARG A 507 -3.95 -8.64 -42.98
CA ARG A 507 -2.94 -9.71 -42.99
C ARG A 507 -1.56 -9.24 -42.55
N THR A 508 -1.20 -8.00 -42.88
CA THR A 508 0.09 -7.40 -42.50
C THR A 508 0.13 -7.04 -41.01
N GLY A 509 -1.00 -6.67 -40.41
CA GLY A 509 -1.12 -6.40 -38.98
C GLY A 509 -0.33 -5.17 -38.49
N LEU A 510 -0.06 -4.21 -39.38
CA LEU A 510 0.61 -2.95 -39.08
C LEU A 510 -0.38 -1.77 -39.15
N PRO A 511 -0.22 -0.75 -38.31
CA PRO A 511 -1.08 0.43 -38.37
C PRO A 511 -0.82 1.23 -39.65
N VAL A 512 -1.89 1.77 -40.23
CA VAL A 512 -1.86 2.60 -41.44
C VAL A 512 -2.90 3.71 -41.35
N ILE A 513 -2.60 4.88 -41.94
CA ILE A 513 -3.55 5.99 -42.06
C ILE A 513 -4.13 5.97 -43.47
N ILE A 514 -5.44 5.76 -43.58
CA ILE A 514 -6.21 5.90 -44.81
C ILE A 514 -6.58 7.38 -44.93
N SER A 515 -5.88 8.09 -45.82
CA SER A 515 -6.06 9.52 -46.04
C SER A 515 -7.26 9.80 -46.94
N ASN A 516 -8.03 10.84 -46.62
CA ASN A 516 -9.25 11.23 -47.34
C ASN A 516 -10.22 10.05 -47.48
N ALA A 517 -10.38 9.27 -46.41
CA ALA A 517 -11.34 8.18 -46.38
C ALA A 517 -12.75 8.77 -46.53
N ASN A 518 -13.51 8.29 -47.51
CA ASN A 518 -14.89 8.73 -47.68
C ASN A 518 -15.79 7.97 -46.70
N PHE A 519 -15.87 8.47 -45.46
CA PHE A 519 -16.74 7.90 -44.43
C PHE A 519 -18.03 8.70 -44.19
N GLY A 520 -18.54 9.32 -45.27
CA GLY A 520 -19.81 10.06 -45.27
C GLY A 520 -19.65 11.57 -45.14
N ASP A 521 -20.79 12.27 -45.04
CA ASP A 521 -20.86 13.73 -44.95
C ASP A 521 -20.52 14.27 -43.54
N CYS A 522 -20.24 13.39 -42.57
CA CYS A 522 -20.03 13.76 -41.17
C CYS A 522 -18.88 14.77 -41.00
N VAL A 523 -17.82 14.69 -41.83
CA VAL A 523 -16.68 15.62 -41.77
C VAL A 523 -17.10 17.06 -42.07
N GLN A 524 -18.11 17.24 -42.94
CA GLN A 524 -18.63 18.54 -43.33
C GLN A 524 -19.79 18.99 -42.42
N LYS A 525 -20.62 18.06 -41.95
CA LYS A 525 -21.86 18.36 -41.22
C LYS A 525 -21.69 18.46 -39.70
N TRP A 526 -20.84 17.64 -39.08
CA TRP A 526 -20.78 17.49 -37.62
C TRP A 526 -20.07 18.67 -36.93
N THR A 527 -20.76 19.79 -36.88
CA THR A 527 -20.50 20.93 -36.01
C THR A 527 -21.17 20.72 -34.65
N PRO A 528 -20.73 21.40 -33.58
CA PRO A 528 -21.37 21.28 -32.26
C PRO A 528 -22.87 21.58 -32.31
N SER A 529 -23.28 22.67 -32.96
CA SER A 529 -24.69 23.02 -33.12
C SER A 529 -25.48 21.95 -33.87
N TYR A 530 -24.95 21.44 -35.00
CA TYR A 530 -25.61 20.39 -35.76
C TYR A 530 -25.83 19.12 -34.94
N MET A 531 -24.79 18.64 -34.23
CA MET A 531 -24.92 17.43 -33.42
C MET A 531 -25.88 17.61 -32.25
N ILE A 532 -25.93 18.80 -31.64
CA ILE A 532 -26.89 19.13 -30.60
C ILE A 532 -28.32 19.11 -31.15
N ASP A 533 -28.54 19.64 -32.35
CA ASP A 533 -29.84 19.65 -33.01
C ASP A 533 -30.30 18.21 -33.36
N GLN A 534 -29.40 17.36 -33.84
CA GLN A 534 -29.72 15.97 -34.19
C GLN A 534 -29.95 15.08 -32.95
N ILE A 535 -29.09 15.15 -31.94
CA ILE A 535 -29.17 14.29 -30.74
C ILE A 535 -30.19 14.82 -29.72
N GLY A 536 -30.41 16.13 -29.72
CA GLY A 536 -31.18 16.85 -28.71
C GLY A 536 -30.34 17.27 -27.50
N TYR A 537 -30.42 18.54 -27.13
CA TYR A 537 -29.65 19.15 -26.04
C TYR A 537 -29.75 18.36 -24.72
N ASN A 538 -30.97 17.96 -24.33
CA ASN A 538 -31.27 17.32 -23.04
C ASN A 538 -30.99 15.81 -22.98
N THR A 539 -30.47 15.22 -24.06
CA THR A 539 -30.15 13.79 -24.09
C THR A 539 -29.03 13.50 -23.09
N LYS A 540 -29.31 12.64 -22.10
CA LYS A 540 -28.32 12.32 -21.05
C LYS A 540 -27.23 11.42 -21.59
N VAL A 541 -25.98 11.81 -21.38
CA VAL A 541 -24.79 11.03 -21.74
C VAL A 541 -23.84 10.93 -20.56
N VAL A 542 -23.03 9.87 -20.53
CA VAL A 542 -22.00 9.66 -19.51
C VAL A 542 -20.64 10.08 -20.05
N ALA A 543 -20.04 11.11 -19.47
CA ALA A 543 -18.72 11.60 -19.84
C ALA A 543 -17.73 11.46 -18.67
N HIS A 544 -16.45 11.59 -18.98
CA HIS A 544 -15.36 11.64 -18.03
C HIS A 544 -14.91 13.08 -17.89
N GLU A 545 -14.77 13.55 -16.66
CA GLU A 545 -14.27 14.89 -16.35
C GLU A 545 -13.01 14.77 -15.48
N CYS A 546 -11.96 15.49 -15.88
CA CYS A 546 -10.73 15.62 -15.10
C CYS A 546 -10.68 17.00 -14.41
N LYS A 547 -10.15 17.05 -13.18
CA LYS A 547 -9.96 18.32 -12.46
C LYS A 547 -8.82 19.13 -13.11
N HIS A 548 -8.88 20.46 -12.98
CA HIS A 548 -8.07 21.45 -13.73
C HIS A 548 -6.53 21.26 -13.73
N ASP A 549 -5.97 20.43 -12.84
CA ASP A 549 -4.52 20.29 -12.65
C ASP A 549 -3.87 19.20 -13.53
N HIS A 550 -4.63 18.52 -14.40
CA HIS A 550 -4.12 17.46 -15.26
C HIS A 550 -4.58 17.60 -16.74
N ASP A 551 -3.65 17.40 -17.66
CA ASP A 551 -3.87 17.32 -19.11
C ASP A 551 -4.02 15.87 -19.63
N ARG A 552 -3.90 14.89 -18.74
CA ARG A 552 -4.01 13.45 -19.03
C ARG A 552 -4.93 12.73 -18.06
N MET A 553 -5.71 11.79 -18.60
CA MET A 553 -6.42 10.82 -17.77
C MET A 553 -5.56 9.59 -17.53
N ASP A 554 -5.72 8.96 -16.37
CA ASP A 554 -5.10 7.69 -16.00
C ASP A 554 -6.15 6.76 -15.38
N PHE A 555 -6.35 5.61 -16.02
CA PHE A 555 -7.35 4.63 -15.61
C PHE A 555 -7.02 3.94 -14.28
N ASN A 556 -5.74 3.76 -13.97
CA ASN A 556 -5.33 3.01 -12.79
C ASN A 556 -5.36 3.86 -11.53
N SER A 557 -4.99 5.15 -11.63
CA SER A 557 -5.13 6.11 -10.52
C SER A 557 -6.53 6.72 -10.41
N LYS A 558 -7.37 6.58 -11.47
CA LYS A 558 -8.73 7.14 -11.53
C LYS A 558 -8.75 8.65 -11.24
N ASN A 559 -7.83 9.39 -11.87
CA ASN A 559 -7.75 10.85 -11.73
C ASN A 559 -8.87 11.63 -12.46
N PHE A 560 -9.96 10.97 -12.81
CA PHE A 560 -11.15 11.51 -13.46
C PHE A 560 -12.40 10.97 -12.77
N ARG A 561 -13.54 11.65 -12.97
CA ARG A 561 -14.84 11.18 -12.49
C ARG A 561 -15.82 11.00 -13.64
N TYR A 562 -16.73 10.05 -13.47
CA TYR A 562 -17.88 9.89 -14.36
C TYR A 562 -18.94 10.94 -14.02
N ILE A 563 -19.41 11.66 -15.03
CA ILE A 563 -20.50 12.63 -14.94
C ILE A 563 -21.62 12.23 -15.88
N THR A 564 -22.87 12.51 -15.50
CA THR A 564 -24.04 12.34 -16.37
C THR A 564 -24.64 13.70 -16.62
N GLU A 565 -24.49 14.21 -17.84
CA GLU A 565 -24.89 15.57 -18.24
C GLU A 565 -25.70 15.54 -19.54
N PRO A 566 -26.47 16.61 -19.84
CA PRO A 566 -27.04 16.82 -21.15
C PRO A 566 -25.96 16.83 -22.24
N PHE A 567 -26.24 16.19 -23.39
CA PHE A 567 -25.32 16.13 -24.52
C PHE A 567 -24.90 17.53 -24.99
N GLY A 568 -25.84 18.48 -25.00
CA GLY A 568 -25.54 19.88 -25.32
C GLY A 568 -24.48 20.49 -24.42
N THR A 569 -24.59 20.29 -23.11
CA THR A 569 -23.61 20.75 -22.14
C THR A 569 -22.24 20.09 -22.37
N VAL A 570 -22.19 18.78 -22.65
CA VAL A 570 -20.92 18.10 -22.94
C VAL A 570 -20.25 18.65 -24.20
N MET A 571 -21.04 18.97 -25.24
CA MET A 571 -20.52 19.57 -26.48
C MET A 571 -19.99 20.99 -26.26
N GLU A 572 -20.74 21.85 -25.56
CA GLU A 572 -20.32 23.23 -25.22
C GLU A 572 -19.01 23.24 -24.44
N ARG A 573 -18.89 22.34 -23.44
CA ARG A 573 -17.68 22.21 -22.61
C ARG A 573 -16.50 21.68 -23.39
N ALA A 574 -16.73 20.68 -24.26
CA ALA A 574 -15.69 20.17 -25.14
C ALA A 574 -15.17 21.28 -26.05
N GLU A 575 -16.05 22.02 -26.73
CA GLU A 575 -15.71 23.14 -27.62
C GLU A 575 -14.94 24.25 -26.89
N ALA A 576 -15.28 24.53 -25.64
CA ALA A 576 -14.55 25.45 -24.77
C ALA A 576 -13.14 24.96 -24.35
N GLY A 577 -12.75 23.75 -24.74
CA GLY A 577 -11.46 23.16 -24.42
C GLY A 577 -11.35 22.61 -23.00
N GLU A 578 -12.48 22.41 -22.32
CA GLU A 578 -12.50 21.80 -21.00
C GLU A 578 -11.99 20.36 -21.02
N ARG A 579 -11.55 19.86 -19.86
CA ARG A 579 -11.01 18.51 -19.69
C ARG A 579 -12.13 17.47 -19.59
N ILE A 580 -12.91 17.36 -20.67
CA ILE A 580 -14.05 16.44 -20.79
C ILE A 580 -13.83 15.41 -21.90
N TYR A 581 -14.28 14.19 -21.66
CA TYR A 581 -14.18 13.09 -22.61
C TYR A 581 -15.42 12.21 -22.61
N LEU A 582 -16.15 12.19 -23.72
CA LEU A 582 -17.25 11.28 -23.98
C LEU A 582 -16.76 10.08 -24.79
N ARG A 583 -17.01 8.88 -24.26
CA ARG A 583 -17.02 7.63 -25.01
C ARG A 583 -18.45 7.12 -24.96
N ALA A 584 -19.15 7.10 -26.09
CA ALA A 584 -20.52 6.60 -26.13
C ALA A 584 -20.61 5.15 -25.66
N LEU A 585 -21.74 4.85 -25.02
CA LEU A 585 -22.17 3.51 -24.61
C LEU A 585 -23.55 3.27 -25.22
N SER A 586 -23.98 2.00 -25.28
CA SER A 586 -25.34 1.68 -25.70
C SER A 586 -26.36 2.46 -24.85
N ARG A 587 -27.30 3.15 -25.49
CA ARG A 587 -28.33 3.95 -24.82
C ARG A 587 -29.39 3.11 -24.14
N ASP A 588 -29.72 1.98 -24.75
CA ASP A 588 -30.69 1.02 -24.22
C ASP A 588 -30.07 0.20 -23.08
N LYS A 589 -28.93 -0.45 -23.36
CA LYS A 589 -28.33 -1.44 -22.45
C LYS A 589 -26.81 -1.33 -22.34
N PRO A 590 -26.27 -0.28 -21.67
CA PRO A 590 -24.84 0.00 -21.63
C PRO A 590 -23.98 -1.10 -20.97
N SER A 591 -24.58 -1.98 -20.16
CA SER A 591 -23.90 -3.11 -19.50
C SER A 591 -24.09 -4.46 -20.20
N GLU A 592 -24.95 -4.53 -21.24
CA GLU A 592 -25.29 -5.78 -21.93
C GLU A 592 -24.95 -5.74 -23.43
N ARG A 593 -24.92 -4.55 -24.05
CA ARG A 593 -24.69 -4.38 -25.48
C ARG A 593 -23.51 -3.44 -25.75
N PRO A 594 -22.66 -3.77 -26.74
CA PRO A 594 -21.69 -2.81 -27.27
C PRO A 594 -22.42 -1.57 -27.82
N ALA A 595 -21.73 -0.43 -27.84
CA ALA A 595 -22.29 0.77 -28.48
C ALA A 595 -22.36 0.58 -30.00
N ASN A 596 -23.40 1.12 -30.61
CA ASN A 596 -23.55 1.14 -32.05
C ASN A 596 -24.18 2.47 -32.46
N ILE A 597 -23.46 3.28 -33.22
CA ILE A 597 -23.93 4.60 -33.67
C ILE A 597 -25.26 4.52 -34.42
N GLN A 598 -25.52 3.44 -35.17
CA GLN A 598 -26.77 3.23 -35.89
C GLN A 598 -27.97 3.09 -34.94
N ASP A 599 -27.76 2.41 -33.80
CA ASP A 599 -28.81 2.13 -32.83
C ASP A 599 -28.94 3.27 -31.81
N ASP A 600 -27.81 3.86 -31.42
CA ASP A 600 -27.71 4.84 -30.34
C ASP A 600 -27.93 6.28 -30.84
N PHE A 601 -27.53 6.59 -32.07
CA PHE A 601 -27.62 7.93 -32.67
C PHE A 601 -28.03 7.85 -34.15
N PRO A 602 -29.24 7.32 -34.46
CA PRO A 602 -29.65 7.05 -35.83
C PRO A 602 -29.63 8.29 -36.73
N GLU A 603 -29.93 9.46 -36.18
CA GLU A 603 -29.91 10.74 -36.90
C GLU A 603 -28.49 11.14 -37.34
N LEU A 604 -27.47 10.81 -36.55
CA LEU A 604 -26.07 11.03 -36.94
C LEU A 604 -25.55 9.92 -37.84
N ALA A 605 -26.06 8.69 -37.69
CA ALA A 605 -25.64 7.55 -38.48
C ALA A 605 -25.92 7.73 -39.98
N GLU A 606 -26.91 8.55 -40.36
CA GLU A 606 -27.15 8.92 -41.76
C GLU A 606 -25.96 9.66 -42.41
N ASP A 607 -25.14 10.35 -41.61
CA ASP A 607 -24.00 11.13 -42.08
C ASP A 607 -22.67 10.34 -42.05
N PHE A 608 -22.63 9.19 -41.38
CA PHE A 608 -21.42 8.39 -41.20
C PHE A 608 -21.58 7.01 -41.82
N CYS A 609 -20.67 6.63 -42.71
CA CYS A 609 -20.60 5.28 -43.26
C CYS A 609 -19.16 4.78 -43.31
N LEU A 610 -18.92 3.48 -43.16
CA LEU A 610 -17.60 2.94 -43.47
C LEU A 610 -17.39 2.98 -44.99
N PRO A 611 -16.18 3.33 -45.48
CA PRO A 611 -15.87 3.24 -46.89
C PRO A 611 -16.08 1.80 -47.39
N ARG A 612 -16.55 1.63 -48.61
CA ARG A 612 -16.81 0.30 -49.22
C ARG A 612 -15.57 -0.60 -49.24
N GLU A 613 -14.38 -0.01 -49.23
CA GLU A 613 -13.10 -0.71 -49.18
C GLU A 613 -12.89 -1.43 -47.83
N LEU A 614 -13.65 -1.07 -46.78
CA LEU A 614 -13.60 -1.69 -45.44
C LEU A 614 -14.81 -2.60 -45.18
N ASP A 615 -15.44 -3.16 -46.23
CA ASP A 615 -16.65 -3.97 -46.10
C ASP A 615 -16.46 -5.18 -45.16
N SER A 616 -15.26 -5.78 -45.11
CA SER A 616 -14.96 -6.86 -44.17
C SER A 616 -15.05 -6.43 -42.70
N ALA A 617 -14.63 -5.20 -42.36
CA ALA A 617 -14.83 -4.64 -41.03
C ALA A 617 -16.32 -4.45 -40.71
N ASN A 618 -17.14 -4.10 -41.71
CA ASN A 618 -18.58 -3.95 -41.56
C ASN A 618 -19.30 -5.30 -41.37
N GLN A 619 -18.89 -6.34 -42.10
CA GLN A 619 -19.43 -7.70 -41.96
C GLN A 619 -19.11 -8.32 -40.59
N CYS A 620 -17.92 -8.02 -40.05
CA CYS A 620 -17.45 -8.49 -38.75
C CYS A 620 -17.62 -7.45 -37.63
N LEU A 621 -18.53 -6.48 -37.82
CA LEU A 621 -18.74 -5.38 -36.88
C LEU A 621 -19.05 -5.89 -35.47
N PHE A 622 -18.33 -5.32 -34.49
CA PHE A 622 -18.61 -5.54 -33.07
C PHE A 622 -19.23 -4.31 -32.42
N SER A 623 -18.67 -3.12 -32.67
CA SER A 623 -19.12 -1.87 -32.04
C SER A 623 -18.72 -0.65 -32.86
N SER A 624 -19.57 0.37 -32.89
CA SER A 624 -19.25 1.69 -33.42
C SER A 624 -19.50 2.75 -32.34
N VAL A 625 -18.45 3.51 -31.98
CA VAL A 625 -18.41 4.33 -30.77
C VAL A 625 -18.13 5.80 -31.12
N LEU A 626 -19.10 6.67 -30.85
CA LEU A 626 -18.91 8.11 -30.89
C LEU A 626 -17.97 8.56 -29.77
N ARG A 627 -16.97 9.36 -30.12
CA ARG A 627 -16.03 9.99 -29.20
C ARG A 627 -16.12 11.51 -29.33
N VAL A 628 -16.25 12.20 -28.20
CA VAL A 628 -16.12 13.67 -28.12
C VAL A 628 -15.06 13.96 -27.07
N SER A 629 -14.08 14.81 -27.39
CA SER A 629 -13.01 15.17 -26.47
C SER A 629 -12.77 16.67 -26.49
N GLY A 630 -12.62 17.30 -25.32
CA GLY A 630 -11.91 18.58 -25.21
C GLY A 630 -10.39 18.37 -25.20
N ARG A 631 -9.63 19.32 -24.64
CA ARG A 631 -8.15 19.26 -24.55
C ARG A 631 -7.63 18.26 -23.50
N ILE A 632 -7.91 16.97 -23.67
CA ILE A 632 -7.51 15.91 -22.73
C ILE A 632 -6.82 14.75 -23.45
N ASN A 633 -5.80 14.17 -22.80
CA ASN A 633 -5.08 13.00 -23.28
C ASN A 633 -5.67 11.70 -22.72
N MET A 634 -5.84 10.72 -23.59
CA MET A 634 -6.21 9.34 -23.26
C MET A 634 -4.97 8.53 -22.86
N TRP A 635 -5.10 7.78 -21.76
CA TRP A 635 -4.04 6.89 -21.27
C TRP A 635 -3.63 5.83 -22.30
N LEU A 636 -2.45 5.25 -22.09
CA LEU A 636 -1.97 4.11 -22.84
C LEU A 636 -2.84 2.88 -22.55
N HIS A 637 -3.43 2.30 -23.60
CA HIS A 637 -4.25 1.09 -23.53
C HIS A 637 -4.10 0.27 -24.81
N TYR A 638 -4.56 -0.97 -24.79
CA TYR A 638 -4.78 -1.74 -26.02
C TYR A 638 -6.19 -2.30 -26.01
N ASP A 639 -6.70 -2.58 -27.21
CA ASP A 639 -7.96 -3.29 -27.42
C ASP A 639 -7.66 -4.68 -27.98
N VAL A 640 -8.49 -5.66 -27.67
CA VAL A 640 -8.31 -7.05 -28.16
C VAL A 640 -8.81 -7.17 -29.60
N MET A 641 -9.77 -6.35 -29.99
CA MET A 641 -10.32 -6.31 -31.34
C MET A 641 -9.57 -5.34 -32.24
N ALA A 642 -9.56 -5.63 -33.53
CA ALA A 642 -9.17 -4.68 -34.57
C ALA A 642 -10.10 -3.46 -34.56
N ASN A 643 -9.55 -2.30 -34.91
CA ASN A 643 -10.26 -1.03 -34.80
C ASN A 643 -9.86 -0.08 -35.93
N VAL A 644 -10.82 0.65 -36.48
CA VAL A 644 -10.56 1.84 -37.30
C VAL A 644 -11.07 3.08 -36.58
N TYR A 645 -10.19 4.06 -36.42
CA TYR A 645 -10.48 5.34 -35.76
C TYR A 645 -10.63 6.43 -36.84
N ALA A 646 -11.84 6.91 -37.06
CA ALA A 646 -12.16 7.97 -38.02
C ALA A 646 -12.16 9.33 -37.32
N GLN A 647 -11.24 10.22 -37.68
CA GLN A 647 -11.16 11.57 -37.14
C GLN A 647 -12.10 12.49 -37.94
N VAL A 648 -13.20 12.91 -37.32
CA VAL A 648 -14.26 13.69 -37.99
C VAL A 648 -14.00 15.20 -37.87
N ALA A 649 -13.68 15.67 -36.66
CA ALA A 649 -13.40 17.08 -36.37
C ALA A 649 -12.25 17.22 -35.37
N GLY A 650 -11.48 18.30 -35.47
CA GLY A 650 -10.29 18.51 -34.65
C GLY A 650 -9.09 17.65 -35.09
N SER A 651 -7.99 17.72 -34.33
CA SER A 651 -6.77 16.97 -34.60
C SER A 651 -6.29 16.18 -33.38
N LYS A 652 -5.74 14.99 -33.63
CA LYS A 652 -5.30 14.06 -32.59
C LYS A 652 -3.92 13.50 -32.90
N ARG A 653 -3.02 13.63 -31.93
CA ARG A 653 -1.72 12.95 -31.92
C ARG A 653 -1.90 11.57 -31.31
N MET A 654 -1.44 10.53 -31.98
CA MET A 654 -1.47 9.16 -31.50
C MET A 654 -0.06 8.58 -31.47
N VAL A 655 0.26 7.89 -30.38
CA VAL A 655 1.49 7.11 -30.21
C VAL A 655 1.08 5.66 -30.03
N LEU A 656 1.62 4.78 -30.86
CA LEU A 656 1.31 3.35 -30.90
C LEU A 656 2.59 2.54 -30.72
N PHE A 657 2.45 1.32 -30.21
CA PHE A 657 3.55 0.40 -30.03
C PHE A 657 3.20 -0.97 -30.63
N PRO A 658 4.17 -1.67 -31.25
CA PRO A 658 4.00 -3.07 -31.60
C PRO A 658 3.66 -3.90 -30.35
N PRO A 659 2.80 -4.94 -30.45
CA PRO A 659 2.43 -5.78 -29.30
C PRO A 659 3.63 -6.41 -28.57
N ARG A 660 4.74 -6.68 -29.27
CA ARG A 660 5.99 -7.18 -28.68
C ARG A 660 6.60 -6.25 -27.62
N ASP A 661 6.34 -4.95 -27.70
CA ASP A 661 6.88 -3.97 -26.75
C ASP A 661 6.12 -3.97 -25.41
N VAL A 662 5.05 -4.77 -25.27
CA VAL A 662 4.19 -4.81 -24.07
C VAL A 662 4.98 -4.99 -22.77
N GLU A 663 6.11 -5.69 -22.82
CA GLU A 663 6.97 -5.92 -21.65
C GLU A 663 7.67 -4.66 -21.10
N HIS A 664 7.76 -3.61 -21.91
CA HIS A 664 8.37 -2.33 -21.58
C HIS A 664 7.34 -1.25 -21.21
N LEU A 665 6.05 -1.52 -21.45
CA LEU A 665 4.97 -0.53 -21.35
C LEU A 665 4.18 -0.57 -20.02
N LEU A 666 4.64 -1.37 -19.06
CA LEU A 666 4.13 -1.40 -17.67
C LEU A 666 2.64 -1.80 -17.53
N PHE A 667 2.16 -2.69 -18.39
CA PHE A 667 0.85 -3.32 -18.19
C PHE A 667 0.92 -4.33 -17.04
N ALA A 668 0.01 -4.20 -16.08
CA ALA A 668 -0.15 -5.21 -15.03
C ALA A 668 -0.77 -6.50 -15.62
N PRO A 669 -0.51 -7.70 -15.06
CA PRO A 669 -1.12 -8.93 -15.55
C PRO A 669 -2.65 -8.88 -15.59
N GLY A 670 -3.23 -9.07 -16.79
CA GLY A 670 -4.68 -8.97 -17.02
C GLY A 670 -5.25 -7.55 -17.01
N ALA A 671 -4.40 -6.52 -17.08
CA ALA A 671 -4.84 -5.15 -17.29
C ALA A 671 -4.68 -4.76 -18.77
N SER A 672 -5.67 -4.02 -19.31
CA SER A 672 -5.64 -3.47 -20.66
C SER A 672 -5.21 -2.00 -20.71
N SER A 673 -4.72 -1.44 -19.59
CA SER A 673 -4.32 -0.03 -19.47
C SER A 673 -3.07 0.14 -18.61
N SER A 674 -2.24 1.12 -18.96
CA SER A 674 -0.99 1.46 -18.28
C SER A 674 -1.00 2.94 -17.85
N SER A 675 -0.38 3.22 -16.70
CA SER A 675 -0.19 4.59 -16.19
C SER A 675 1.06 5.28 -16.76
N LEU A 676 1.76 4.63 -17.68
CA LEU A 676 2.92 5.20 -18.35
C LEU A 676 2.50 6.41 -19.20
N ASP A 677 3.10 7.57 -18.93
CA ASP A 677 2.94 8.74 -19.79
C ASP A 677 3.92 8.69 -20.95
N VAL A 678 3.48 8.02 -22.01
CA VAL A 678 4.28 7.85 -23.21
C VAL A 678 4.64 9.17 -23.86
N PHE A 679 3.78 10.19 -23.80
CA PHE A 679 4.06 11.47 -24.45
C PHE A 679 5.25 12.19 -23.81
N SER A 680 5.39 12.12 -22.48
CA SER A 680 6.56 12.67 -21.78
C SER A 680 7.80 11.78 -21.85
N GLU A 681 7.61 10.46 -21.94
CA GLU A 681 8.69 9.47 -21.78
C GLU A 681 9.37 9.11 -23.12
N LEU A 682 8.76 9.44 -24.27
CA LEU A 682 9.31 9.17 -25.61
C LEU A 682 10.73 9.72 -25.82
N GLU A 683 11.03 10.88 -25.22
CA GLU A 683 12.34 11.54 -25.34
C GLU A 683 13.35 11.07 -24.28
N THR A 684 12.98 10.10 -23.43
CA THR A 684 13.83 9.57 -22.36
C THR A 684 14.43 8.22 -22.74
N SER A 685 15.47 7.81 -22.00
CA SER A 685 16.04 6.46 -22.13
C SER A 685 15.10 5.34 -21.68
N ARG A 686 13.98 5.67 -21.01
CA ARG A 686 12.98 4.69 -20.56
C ARG A 686 12.36 3.94 -21.73
N MET A 687 12.16 4.65 -22.84
CA MET A 687 11.54 4.11 -24.05
C MET A 687 12.56 3.53 -25.04
N ALA A 688 13.86 3.52 -24.71
CA ALA A 688 14.92 3.10 -25.63
C ALA A 688 14.76 1.66 -26.16
N ALA A 689 14.18 0.76 -25.36
CA ALA A 689 13.89 -0.63 -25.76
C ALA A 689 12.55 -0.80 -26.49
N THR A 690 11.85 0.29 -26.81
CA THR A 690 10.56 0.28 -27.52
C THR A 690 10.70 0.80 -28.95
N HIS A 691 9.70 0.50 -29.77
CA HIS A 691 9.61 0.83 -31.18
C HIS A 691 8.35 1.68 -31.45
N PRO A 692 8.26 2.90 -30.90
CA PRO A 692 7.07 3.73 -31.00
C PRO A 692 6.79 4.17 -32.43
N TYR A 693 5.50 4.20 -32.77
CA TYR A 693 4.96 4.79 -34.00
C TYR A 693 4.15 6.02 -33.65
N GLU A 694 4.32 7.10 -34.40
CA GLU A 694 3.58 8.34 -34.19
C GLU A 694 2.78 8.74 -35.44
N ALA A 695 1.59 9.26 -35.18
CA ALA A 695 0.68 9.82 -36.18
C ALA A 695 0.00 11.09 -35.66
N VAL A 696 -0.27 12.01 -36.58
CA VAL A 696 -1.22 13.12 -36.37
C VAL A 696 -2.36 12.93 -37.35
N LEU A 697 -3.57 12.83 -36.81
CA LEU A 697 -4.80 12.67 -37.57
C LEU A 697 -5.51 14.01 -37.67
N GLY A 698 -5.93 14.37 -38.89
CA GLY A 698 -6.81 15.51 -39.16
C GLY A 698 -8.21 15.06 -39.58
N PRO A 699 -9.16 16.00 -39.73
CA PRO A 699 -10.48 15.71 -40.28
C PRO A 699 -10.40 14.97 -41.62
N GLY A 700 -11.08 13.83 -41.75
CA GLY A 700 -11.06 12.98 -42.95
C GLY A 700 -9.99 11.88 -42.95
N ASP A 701 -9.15 11.81 -41.92
CA ASP A 701 -8.21 10.70 -41.72
C ASP A 701 -8.88 9.55 -40.96
N MET A 702 -8.57 8.33 -41.38
CA MET A 702 -8.91 7.12 -40.65
C MET A 702 -7.63 6.34 -40.36
N ILE A 703 -7.37 5.95 -39.12
CA ILE A 703 -6.25 5.07 -38.77
C ILE A 703 -6.74 3.67 -38.48
N PHE A 704 -6.11 2.67 -39.08
CA PHE A 704 -6.27 1.27 -38.69
C PHE A 704 -5.35 0.97 -37.51
N LEU A 705 -5.96 0.43 -36.45
CA LEU A 705 -5.34 -0.04 -35.22
C LEU A 705 -5.49 -1.57 -35.20
N PRO A 706 -4.40 -2.33 -35.45
CA PRO A 706 -4.46 -3.77 -35.39
C PRO A 706 -4.71 -4.25 -33.94
N PRO A 707 -5.21 -5.49 -33.75
CA PRO A 707 -5.52 -6.02 -32.42
C PRO A 707 -4.26 -6.02 -31.53
N CYS A 708 -4.45 -5.77 -30.24
CA CYS A 708 -3.42 -5.78 -29.21
C CYS A 708 -2.31 -4.72 -29.36
N TRP A 709 -2.42 -3.73 -30.26
CA TRP A 709 -1.47 -2.62 -30.35
C TRP A 709 -1.71 -1.60 -29.23
N PRO A 710 -0.77 -1.43 -28.27
CA PRO A 710 -0.90 -0.39 -27.26
C PRO A 710 -0.83 0.99 -27.91
N HIS A 711 -1.76 1.87 -27.53
CA HIS A 711 -1.86 3.21 -28.08
C HIS A 711 -2.35 4.22 -27.04
N ALA A 712 -1.89 5.46 -27.18
CA ALA A 712 -2.32 6.62 -26.41
C ALA A 712 -2.64 7.77 -27.37
N ALA A 713 -3.55 8.65 -26.98
CA ALA A 713 -4.01 9.73 -27.86
C ALA A 713 -4.08 11.07 -27.13
N ALA A 714 -3.50 12.10 -27.72
CA ALA A 714 -3.52 13.47 -27.24
C ALA A 714 -4.31 14.37 -28.21
N THR A 715 -5.24 15.16 -27.67
CA THR A 715 -6.05 16.08 -28.47
C THR A 715 -5.24 17.36 -28.70
N LEU A 716 -4.95 17.70 -29.97
CA LEU A 716 -4.10 18.84 -30.33
C LEU A 716 -4.89 20.14 -30.49
N THR A 717 -6.14 20.04 -30.89
CA THR A 717 -7.10 21.15 -30.97
C THR A 717 -7.87 21.30 -29.67
N ASP A 718 -8.64 22.38 -29.54
CA ASP A 718 -9.45 22.65 -28.34
C ASP A 718 -10.43 21.52 -28.07
N TRP A 719 -10.94 20.93 -29.14
CA TRP A 719 -11.88 19.84 -29.09
C TRP A 719 -11.72 18.94 -30.30
N GLY A 720 -12.42 17.80 -30.31
CA GLY A 720 -12.50 16.93 -31.46
C GLY A 720 -13.62 15.89 -31.36
N ILE A 721 -14.03 15.41 -32.53
CA ILE A 721 -15.00 14.33 -32.70
C ILE A 721 -14.35 13.21 -33.50
N ALA A 722 -14.61 11.98 -33.10
CA ALA A 722 -14.21 10.81 -33.84
C ALA A 722 -15.22 9.67 -33.69
N VAL A 723 -15.15 8.71 -34.60
CA VAL A 723 -15.88 7.44 -34.50
C VAL A 723 -14.87 6.31 -34.52
N ASN A 724 -14.90 5.47 -33.49
CA ASN A 724 -14.21 4.18 -33.51
C ASN A 724 -15.14 3.13 -34.10
N VAL A 725 -14.63 2.26 -34.95
CA VAL A 725 -15.33 1.05 -35.36
C VAL A 725 -14.47 -0.17 -35.05
N PHE A 726 -14.93 -0.95 -34.08
CA PHE A 726 -14.33 -2.20 -33.64
C PHE A 726 -14.97 -3.37 -34.38
N PHE A 727 -14.14 -4.31 -34.84
CA PHE A 727 -14.59 -5.48 -35.58
C PHE A 727 -13.74 -6.70 -35.23
N ARG A 728 -14.34 -7.88 -35.40
CA ARG A 728 -13.66 -9.15 -35.12
C ARG A 728 -12.76 -9.52 -36.28
N ASP A 729 -11.51 -9.82 -35.97
CA ASP A 729 -10.48 -10.27 -36.91
C ASP A 729 -10.16 -11.77 -36.78
N LEU A 730 -10.72 -12.43 -35.76
CA LEU A 730 -10.59 -13.88 -35.54
C LEU A 730 -11.92 -14.60 -35.75
N GLU A 731 -11.91 -15.74 -36.44
CA GLU A 731 -13.08 -16.62 -36.56
C GLU A 731 -13.47 -17.26 -35.21
N SER A 732 -12.48 -17.55 -34.36
CA SER A 732 -12.65 -18.13 -33.03
C SER A 732 -11.52 -17.73 -32.08
N GLY A 733 -11.72 -17.90 -30.77
CA GLY A 733 -10.69 -17.62 -29.75
C GLY A 733 -11.03 -16.49 -28.77
N TYR A 734 -12.04 -15.67 -29.06
CA TYR A 734 -12.58 -14.71 -28.10
C TYR A 734 -13.20 -15.42 -26.88
N ALA A 735 -13.09 -14.81 -25.71
CA ALA A 735 -13.63 -15.38 -24.47
C ALA A 735 -15.16 -15.46 -24.46
N ILE A 736 -15.69 -16.55 -23.91
CA ILE A 736 -17.14 -16.74 -23.74
C ILE A 736 -17.63 -15.84 -22.61
N GLY A 737 -18.72 -15.11 -22.86
CA GLY A 737 -19.39 -14.27 -21.89
C GLY A 737 -19.52 -12.84 -22.39
N ARG A 738 -19.77 -11.90 -21.47
CA ARG A 738 -20.04 -10.51 -21.83
C ARG A 738 -18.73 -9.77 -22.09
N ASP A 739 -18.64 -9.15 -23.25
CA ASP A 739 -17.70 -8.08 -23.56
C ASP A 739 -18.49 -7.03 -24.34
N VAL A 740 -18.60 -5.83 -23.76
CA VAL A 740 -19.29 -4.68 -24.38
C VAL A 740 -18.31 -3.57 -24.76
N TYR A 741 -17.03 -3.76 -24.44
CA TYR A 741 -15.98 -2.75 -24.63
C TYR A 741 -14.98 -3.15 -25.72
N GLY A 742 -14.80 -4.44 -25.99
CA GLY A 742 -13.82 -4.96 -26.95
C GLY A 742 -12.42 -5.18 -26.35
N ASN A 743 -12.32 -5.18 -25.02
CA ASN A 743 -11.05 -5.26 -24.29
C ASN A 743 -10.92 -6.53 -23.44
N ARG A 744 -11.86 -7.47 -23.52
CA ARG A 744 -11.76 -8.73 -22.78
C ARG A 744 -10.71 -9.62 -23.44
N ASP A 745 -9.78 -10.09 -22.63
CA ASP A 745 -8.71 -11.00 -23.04
C ASP A 745 -9.23 -12.21 -23.84
N LEU A 746 -8.41 -12.69 -24.79
CA LEU A 746 -8.71 -13.91 -25.53
C LEU A 746 -8.84 -15.11 -24.57
N ALA A 747 -9.70 -16.06 -24.94
CA ALA A 747 -10.02 -17.23 -24.11
C ALA A 747 -8.75 -18.02 -23.70
N ALA A 748 -7.79 -18.12 -24.62
CA ALA A 748 -6.52 -18.78 -24.39
C ALA A 748 -5.70 -18.12 -23.28
N TYR A 749 -5.66 -16.77 -23.24
CA TYR A 749 -4.95 -16.05 -22.19
C TYR A 749 -5.66 -16.14 -20.84
N GLU A 750 -7.00 -16.02 -20.80
CA GLU A 750 -7.77 -16.20 -19.56
C GLU A 750 -7.51 -17.59 -18.95
N LYS A 751 -7.53 -18.64 -19.78
CA LYS A 751 -7.20 -20.00 -19.35
C LYS A 751 -5.74 -20.14 -18.93
N GLY A 752 -4.81 -19.60 -19.72
CA GLY A 752 -3.38 -19.63 -19.43
C GLY A 752 -3.05 -18.98 -18.08
N ARG A 753 -3.72 -17.89 -17.71
CA ARG A 753 -3.54 -17.26 -16.39
C ARG A 753 -3.94 -18.18 -15.23
N LEU A 754 -5.02 -18.95 -15.38
CA LEU A 754 -5.42 -19.94 -14.39
C LEU A 754 -4.40 -21.06 -14.26
N GLU A 755 -3.80 -21.47 -15.38
CA GLU A 755 -2.75 -22.49 -15.42
C GLU A 755 -1.43 -21.98 -14.81
N VAL A 756 -1.03 -20.74 -15.11
CA VAL A 756 0.12 -20.07 -14.45
C VAL A 756 -0.09 -19.98 -12.94
N ALA A 757 -1.29 -19.61 -12.49
CA ALA A 757 -1.61 -19.59 -11.06
C ALA A 757 -1.53 -20.98 -10.43
N ARG A 758 -1.98 -22.03 -11.14
CA ARG A 758 -1.89 -23.43 -10.70
C ARG A 758 -0.43 -23.89 -10.63
N MET A 759 0.38 -23.60 -11.65
CA MET A 759 1.81 -23.87 -11.66
C MET A 759 2.48 -23.20 -10.47
N GLY A 760 2.26 -21.90 -10.25
CA GLY A 760 2.81 -21.18 -9.10
C GLY A 760 2.50 -21.83 -7.75
N LYS A 761 1.28 -22.36 -7.57
CA LYS A 761 0.89 -23.13 -6.38
C LYS A 761 1.65 -24.46 -6.27
N SER A 762 1.81 -25.20 -7.37
CA SER A 762 2.54 -26.48 -7.37
C SER A 762 4.01 -26.34 -6.96
N PHE A 763 4.65 -25.21 -7.29
CA PHE A 763 6.03 -24.92 -6.87
C PHE A 763 6.14 -24.25 -5.48
N GLN A 764 5.02 -23.99 -4.79
CA GLN A 764 5.02 -23.21 -3.54
C GLN A 764 5.77 -23.88 -2.39
N HIS A 765 5.81 -25.22 -2.37
CA HIS A 765 6.50 -26.02 -1.34
C HIS A 765 8.02 -26.13 -1.56
N LEU A 766 8.53 -25.67 -2.72
CA LEU A 766 9.96 -25.73 -3.03
C LEU A 766 10.69 -24.50 -2.46
N PRO A 767 12.00 -24.63 -2.15
CA PRO A 767 12.82 -23.49 -1.77
C PRO A 767 12.77 -22.37 -2.82
N LEU A 768 12.88 -21.11 -2.36
CA LEU A 768 12.70 -19.93 -3.22
C LEU A 768 13.57 -19.96 -4.48
N GLU A 769 14.85 -20.30 -4.34
CA GLU A 769 15.79 -20.35 -5.47
C GLU A 769 15.47 -21.49 -6.45
N THR A 770 15.07 -22.66 -5.94
CA THR A 770 14.60 -23.77 -6.77
C THR A 770 13.33 -23.41 -7.53
N ARG A 771 12.37 -22.76 -6.88
CA ARG A 771 11.16 -22.24 -7.51
C ARG A 771 11.50 -21.20 -8.58
N ARG A 772 12.38 -20.24 -8.29
CA ARG A 772 12.83 -19.23 -9.27
C ARG A 772 13.48 -19.88 -10.48
N PHE A 773 14.39 -20.83 -10.25
CA PHE A 773 15.08 -21.56 -11.31
C PHE A 773 14.09 -22.27 -12.24
N TYR A 774 13.18 -23.10 -11.71
CA TYR A 774 12.26 -23.84 -12.56
C TYR A 774 11.16 -22.97 -13.19
N LEU A 775 10.64 -21.96 -12.49
CA LEU A 775 9.67 -21.03 -13.09
C LEU A 775 10.31 -20.19 -14.19
N LYS A 776 11.60 -19.83 -14.09
CA LYS A 776 12.31 -19.16 -15.16
C LYS A 776 12.48 -20.07 -16.38
N ARG A 777 12.80 -21.35 -16.17
CA ARG A 777 12.85 -22.34 -17.27
C ARG A 777 11.50 -22.54 -17.94
N LEU A 778 10.41 -22.61 -17.18
CA LEU A 778 9.06 -22.68 -17.76
C LEU A 778 8.71 -21.41 -18.55
N ALA A 779 9.15 -20.24 -18.09
CA ALA A 779 8.97 -19.00 -18.84
C ALA A 779 9.73 -19.03 -20.18
N GLU A 780 10.98 -19.52 -20.18
CA GLU A 780 11.77 -19.71 -21.42
C GLU A 780 11.12 -20.74 -22.36
N GLU A 781 10.57 -21.83 -21.84
CA GLU A 781 9.83 -22.82 -22.65
C GLU A 781 8.55 -22.22 -23.28
N LEU A 782 7.85 -21.34 -22.55
CA LEU A 782 6.68 -20.61 -23.07
C LEU A 782 7.08 -19.57 -24.14
N GLU A 783 8.21 -18.89 -23.96
CA GLU A 783 8.78 -17.97 -24.96
C GLU A 783 9.10 -18.73 -26.27
N LEU A 784 9.75 -19.89 -26.18
CA LEU A 784 10.03 -20.75 -27.35
C LEU A 784 8.76 -21.24 -28.04
N THR A 785 7.73 -21.59 -27.27
CA THR A 785 6.43 -22.01 -27.81
C THR A 785 5.77 -20.89 -28.63
N ALA A 786 5.91 -19.64 -28.20
CA ALA A 786 5.36 -18.48 -28.91
C ALA A 786 6.08 -18.22 -30.25
N GLU A 787 7.35 -18.60 -30.37
CA GLU A 787 8.13 -18.51 -31.61
C GLU A 787 7.90 -19.72 -32.55
N GLY A 788 7.14 -20.72 -32.11
CA GLY A 788 6.81 -21.92 -32.90
C GLY A 788 7.92 -22.97 -32.93
N VAL A 789 8.78 -23.00 -31.91
CA VAL A 789 9.91 -23.95 -31.75
C VAL A 789 9.51 -25.18 -30.95
#